data_AF-A0A1B6AM34-F1
#
_entry.id   AF-A0A1B6AM34-F1
#
_cell.length_a   1.000
_cell.length_b   1.000
_cell.length_c   1.000
_cell.angle_alpha   90.00
_cell.angle_beta   90.00
_cell.angle_gamma   90.00
#
_symmetry.space_group_name_H-M   'P 1'
#
loop_
_entity.id
_entity.type
_entity.pdbx_description
1 polymer ?
#
loop_
_entity_poly.entity_id
_entity_poly.type
_entity_poly.pdbx_seq_one_letter_code
_entity_poly.pdbx_strand_id
1 'polypeptide(L)'
;MAPGPGPLRRATALSVADGTLGDVTDRDALAQLPVRTALPALRTALAEAGSAVLCAPPGTGKTTLVPLDLAGLTGDGPLRRVLVAEPRRIAARAAARRMAWLLGEVVPGGGGKSVPDTGGDRGAGGRVGFTVRGERRVGPHTVVEVVTTGVLLQRLQRDPELAGVDVVVLDECHERHLDADTSAAFLLDVRETLRPDLRLVAASATTDAEGWAGLLGGPAGPAPVVEAAGVSHPVETVWAPPERPVRPPHGMQVDPALLTHVAAVVRRALREQAGDVLCFLPGVGEIGRVAGELTGVDAEVLQVHGRAPAEVQDAVLAGGDGVRRVVLATSVAESSLTVPGVRVVVDSGLARVPRMDHARGLSALTTVRASRAAARQRAGRAGREAPGVVYRCWPEGEDGRLPAFPEPEIKVADLTAFALQAACWGDPAASGLALLDAPPAGALAAAREVLTAIGALDTEGRATDRGIRMARLGVHPRLARALLDGAGEVGMRRAAEVVALLSEEPPRSYGDDLAAAWRTVRRGGDAYAARWRQEARRLAAAGRQAPGRADKGAPISGDAEAGTEAGTQNGMRAGTGSGACSAAAAGTGASRDGGASPGRGTSRDGTAGGASDDAGAGLIAALAFPERVARARGVGSYLMASGTGAELAGAGAGPGTRAGDGSRLREAGWLAVAVADRPVAAASARVRLAAVIDEETACLAAGALHSSGEEVRWSDRDVVARAVTRLGAIELTSRPLGTPDPALLRHAVVSGLRREGLGLLRWPPAAVALRQRMAFVHRELGAPWPDVSDAALLERVEDWLGVELGRARRRSDLERVDAGQALARLLPWATGDAARFDALAPERLEVPSGSRIRIDYEGEQPVLAVKLQELFGLQESPRLAGGRVPVLVHLLSPAGRPAAVTADLASFWRDGYRSVRAELRGRYPKHPWPEDPSTAEPTRHTSARLKRN
;
A
#
# COMPACT_ATOMS: atom_id res chain seq x y z
N MET A 1 9.18 57.21 70.04
CA MET A 1 8.81 56.29 71.14
C MET A 1 8.74 54.89 70.57
N ALA A 2 9.58 53.99 71.10
CA ALA A 2 9.66 52.55 70.80
C ALA A 2 8.48 51.78 71.48
N PRO A 3 8.32 50.43 71.39
CA PRO A 3 9.30 49.40 70.98
C PRO A 3 8.77 48.21 70.13
N GLY A 4 9.69 47.39 69.61
CA GLY A 4 9.42 46.17 68.83
C GLY A 4 9.65 44.84 69.59
N PRO A 5 9.51 43.68 68.93
CA PRO A 5 10.09 42.38 69.32
C PRO A 5 11.04 41.86 68.20
N GLY A 6 12.15 41.14 68.40
CA GLY A 6 12.51 40.03 69.29
C GLY A 6 12.94 38.84 68.39
N PRO A 7 14.19 38.33 68.42
CA PRO A 7 14.66 37.33 67.45
C PRO A 7 14.31 35.89 67.86
N LEU A 8 13.81 35.10 66.92
CA LEU A 8 13.50 33.67 67.09
C LEU A 8 14.76 32.80 67.00
N ARG A 9 14.81 31.84 67.92
CA ARG A 9 15.90 30.92 68.23
C ARG A 9 16.22 29.94 67.08
N ARG A 10 17.52 29.69 66.89
CA ARG A 10 18.05 28.50 66.22
C ARG A 10 17.57 27.23 66.93
N ALA A 11 16.97 26.31 66.20
CA ALA A 11 16.74 24.94 66.64
C ALA A 11 17.86 24.02 66.14
N THR A 12 18.26 23.16 67.06
CA THR A 12 19.48 22.35 67.17
C THR A 12 19.47 21.13 66.26
N ALA A 13 20.64 20.77 65.75
CA ALA A 13 20.92 19.45 65.21
C ALA A 13 20.82 18.38 66.32
N LEU A 14 20.13 17.28 66.07
CA LEU A 14 20.10 16.09 66.91
C LEU A 14 20.34 14.84 66.05
N SER A 15 21.59 14.36 66.14
CA SER A 15 22.05 12.98 66.23
C SER A 15 21.05 11.86 65.91
N VAL A 16 21.31 11.13 64.83
CA VAL A 16 20.72 9.82 64.51
C VAL A 16 21.63 8.72 65.05
N ALA A 17 21.12 7.94 66.00
CA ALA A 17 21.64 6.62 66.35
C ALA A 17 20.49 5.80 66.94
N ASP A 18 19.79 5.01 66.12
CA ASP A 18 19.64 3.56 66.34
C ASP A 18 18.90 2.88 65.18
N GLY A 19 19.32 1.65 64.86
CA GLY A 19 18.95 0.93 63.65
C GLY A 19 17.49 0.47 63.58
N THR A 20 16.79 0.92 62.54
CA THR A 20 15.80 0.16 61.77
C THR A 20 15.78 0.78 60.36
N LEU A 21 16.00 -0.01 59.32
CA LEU A 21 15.80 0.40 57.93
C LEU A 21 14.30 0.63 57.72
N GLY A 22 13.85 1.84 58.06
CA GLY A 22 12.47 2.30 57.90
C GLY A 22 12.12 2.36 56.41
N ASP A 23 10.96 1.80 56.10
CA ASP A 23 10.31 1.75 54.79
C ASP A 23 10.20 3.15 54.17
N VAL A 24 11.10 3.48 53.23
CA VAL A 24 11.08 4.75 52.47
C VAL A 24 10.11 4.64 51.28
N THR A 25 8.99 3.95 51.44
CA THR A 25 7.94 3.96 50.42
C THR A 25 7.08 5.21 50.64
N ASP A 26 6.81 6.02 49.62
CA ASP A 26 5.88 7.16 49.71
C ASP A 26 4.44 6.63 49.75
N ARG A 27 4.07 6.05 50.91
CA ARG A 27 2.79 5.39 51.16
C ARG A 27 1.62 6.36 50.99
N ASP A 28 1.83 7.65 51.26
CA ASP A 28 0.82 8.69 51.10
C ASP A 28 0.54 8.97 49.61
N ALA A 29 1.58 9.07 48.78
CA ALA A 29 1.40 9.21 47.32
C ALA A 29 0.75 7.99 46.68
N LEU A 30 1.11 6.77 47.12
CA LEU A 30 0.48 5.53 46.66
C LEU A 30 -0.99 5.44 47.10
N ALA A 31 -1.32 5.94 48.30
CA ALA A 31 -2.67 5.90 48.83
C ALA A 31 -3.67 6.81 48.09
N GLN A 32 -3.18 7.85 47.41
CA GLN A 32 -4.01 8.83 46.71
C GLN A 32 -4.35 8.45 45.25
N LEU A 33 -3.74 7.38 44.70
CA LEU A 33 -3.97 6.99 43.31
C LEU A 33 -5.34 6.29 43.12
N PRO A 34 -6.25 6.81 42.27
CA PRO A 34 -7.62 6.28 42.11
C PRO A 34 -7.70 4.80 41.72
N VAL A 35 -6.74 4.31 40.93
CA VAL A 35 -6.72 2.90 40.47
C VAL A 35 -6.62 1.90 41.62
N ARG A 36 -6.25 2.33 42.83
CA ARG A 36 -6.21 1.49 44.04
C ARG A 36 -7.53 0.78 44.31
N THR A 37 -8.65 1.41 43.99
CA THR A 37 -10.00 0.85 44.17
C THR A 37 -10.24 -0.42 43.34
N ALA A 38 -9.56 -0.57 42.21
CA ALA A 38 -9.66 -1.73 41.33
C ALA A 38 -8.77 -2.91 41.74
N LEU A 39 -7.73 -2.69 42.56
CA LEU A 39 -6.72 -3.71 42.85
C LEU A 39 -7.28 -4.99 43.51
N PRO A 40 -8.23 -4.94 44.47
CA PRO A 40 -8.81 -6.15 45.04
C PRO A 40 -9.52 -7.01 43.98
N ALA A 41 -10.38 -6.40 43.15
CA ALA A 41 -11.09 -7.09 42.08
C ALA A 41 -10.14 -7.62 41.01
N LEU A 42 -9.09 -6.88 40.68
CA LEU A 42 -8.04 -7.32 39.75
C LEU A 42 -7.29 -8.55 40.27
N ARG A 43 -6.95 -8.59 41.56
CA ARG A 43 -6.31 -9.77 42.17
C ARG A 43 -7.20 -10.99 42.16
N THR A 44 -8.49 -10.83 42.45
CA THR A 44 -9.48 -11.92 42.37
C THR A 44 -9.59 -12.43 40.94
N ALA A 45 -9.76 -11.55 39.95
CA ALA A 45 -9.84 -11.92 38.54
C ALA A 45 -8.61 -12.71 38.07
N LEU A 46 -7.40 -12.26 38.44
CA LEU A 46 -6.16 -12.97 38.10
C LEU A 46 -5.95 -14.27 38.86
N ALA A 47 -6.52 -14.43 40.05
CA ALA A 47 -6.46 -15.68 40.80
C ALA A 47 -7.41 -16.74 40.23
N GLU A 48 -8.60 -16.33 39.76
CA GLU A 48 -9.65 -17.24 39.27
C GLU A 48 -9.52 -17.53 37.77
N ALA A 49 -9.32 -16.50 36.95
CA ALA A 49 -9.31 -16.62 35.49
C ALA A 49 -7.89 -16.60 34.89
N GLY A 50 -6.88 -16.16 35.66
CA GLY A 50 -5.51 -15.96 35.19
C GLY A 50 -5.32 -14.80 34.18
N SER A 51 -6.41 -14.20 33.71
CA SER A 51 -6.39 -13.02 32.84
C SER A 51 -7.44 -12.00 33.30
N ALA A 52 -7.22 -10.72 32.99
CA ALA A 52 -8.16 -9.64 33.28
C ALA A 52 -8.01 -8.47 32.31
N VAL A 53 -9.10 -7.74 32.08
CA VAL A 53 -9.07 -6.44 31.42
C VAL A 53 -9.21 -5.35 32.48
N LEU A 54 -8.24 -4.46 32.58
CA LEU A 54 -8.30 -3.31 33.48
C LEU A 54 -8.69 -2.06 32.68
N CYS A 55 -9.86 -1.50 32.96
CA CYS A 55 -10.32 -0.23 32.41
C CYS A 55 -10.11 0.88 33.42
N ALA A 56 -9.16 1.77 33.15
CA ALA A 56 -8.80 2.84 34.06
C ALA A 56 -8.48 4.13 33.27
N PRO A 57 -9.16 5.26 33.54
CA PRO A 57 -8.89 6.53 32.86
C PRO A 57 -7.40 6.93 32.97
N PRO A 58 -6.84 7.66 31.99
CA PRO A 58 -5.44 8.02 32.04
C PRO A 58 -5.17 8.99 33.19
N GLY A 59 -4.07 8.80 33.91
CA GLY A 59 -3.72 9.58 35.11
C GLY A 59 -4.19 8.96 36.43
N THR A 60 -4.99 7.89 36.41
CA THR A 60 -5.44 7.18 37.64
C THR A 60 -4.36 6.32 38.31
N GLY A 61 -3.21 6.15 37.66
CA GLY A 61 -2.09 5.34 38.15
C GLY A 61 -2.01 3.93 37.56
N LYS A 62 -2.77 3.59 36.51
CA LYS A 62 -2.77 2.24 35.88
C LYS A 62 -1.36 1.72 35.56
N THR A 63 -0.51 2.56 34.97
CA THR A 63 0.85 2.18 34.52
C THR A 63 1.88 2.22 35.64
N THR A 64 1.53 2.82 36.79
CA THR A 64 2.49 3.11 37.88
C THR A 64 2.20 2.34 39.15
N LEU A 65 0.94 2.17 39.54
CA LEU A 65 0.58 1.45 40.77
C LEU A 65 0.33 -0.03 40.52
N VAL A 66 -0.38 -0.36 39.43
CA VAL A 66 -0.80 -1.75 39.16
C VAL A 66 0.40 -2.70 39.03
N PRO A 67 1.46 -2.37 38.26
CA PRO A 67 2.62 -3.28 38.17
C PRO A 67 3.32 -3.49 39.51
N LEU A 68 3.38 -2.45 40.36
CA LEU A 68 3.98 -2.54 41.69
C LEU A 68 3.16 -3.44 42.63
N ASP A 69 1.83 -3.32 42.62
CA ASP A 69 0.94 -4.17 43.41
C ASP A 69 1.01 -5.63 42.97
N LEU A 70 0.97 -5.88 41.66
CA LEU A 70 1.07 -7.23 41.10
C LEU A 70 2.42 -7.89 41.42
N ALA A 71 3.49 -7.09 41.52
CA ALA A 71 4.82 -7.54 41.93
C ALA A 71 4.99 -7.79 43.43
N GLY A 72 3.97 -7.46 44.25
CA GLY A 72 4.03 -7.57 45.71
C GLY A 72 4.84 -6.45 46.38
N LEU A 73 4.99 -5.29 45.74
CA LEU A 73 5.81 -4.18 46.26
C LEU A 73 5.00 -3.14 47.06
N THR A 74 3.66 -3.20 47.04
CA THR A 74 2.79 -2.24 47.73
C THR A 74 1.91 -2.86 48.82
N GLY A 75 2.05 -4.16 49.08
CA GLY A 75 1.32 -4.90 50.12
C GLY A 75 2.00 -6.24 50.42
N ASP A 76 1.38 -7.07 51.26
CA ASP A 76 1.97 -8.33 51.76
C ASP A 76 1.86 -9.52 50.77
N GLY A 77 1.69 -9.23 49.48
CA GLY A 77 1.60 -10.26 48.44
C GLY A 77 2.96 -10.93 48.16
N PRO A 78 2.99 -12.13 47.55
CA PRO A 78 4.24 -12.75 47.18
C PRO A 78 4.96 -11.92 46.11
N LEU A 79 6.30 -11.90 46.19
CA LEU A 79 7.14 -11.26 45.19
C LEU A 79 6.93 -11.94 43.83
N ARG A 80 6.59 -11.16 42.80
CA ARG A 80 6.42 -11.64 41.43
C ARG A 80 7.23 -10.80 40.45
N ARG A 81 7.68 -11.41 39.36
CA ARG A 81 8.26 -10.69 38.24
C ARG A 81 7.18 -10.26 37.25
N VAL A 82 7.04 -8.95 37.11
CA VAL A 82 6.05 -8.31 36.25
C VAL A 82 6.74 -7.65 35.07
N LEU A 83 6.28 -8.00 33.87
CA LEU A 83 6.72 -7.39 32.62
C LEU A 83 5.61 -6.48 32.10
N VAL A 84 5.89 -5.19 31.94
CA VAL A 84 4.93 -4.20 31.43
C VAL A 84 5.29 -3.87 29.99
N ALA A 85 4.43 -4.22 29.03
CA ALA A 85 4.59 -3.86 27.63
C ALA A 85 3.89 -2.52 27.35
N GLU A 86 4.69 -1.49 27.05
CA GLU A 86 4.23 -0.14 26.79
C GLU A 86 4.60 0.27 25.34
N PRO A 87 3.65 0.61 24.45
CA PRO A 87 3.95 0.90 23.05
C PRO A 87 4.97 2.03 22.84
N ARG A 88 5.02 3.03 23.72
CA ARG A 88 5.83 4.25 23.50
C ARG A 88 7.10 4.25 24.35
N ARG A 89 8.27 4.43 23.71
CA ARG A 89 9.57 4.49 24.41
C ARG A 89 9.63 5.55 25.52
N ILE A 90 9.02 6.72 25.29
CA ILE A 90 9.01 7.83 26.26
C ILE A 90 8.15 7.46 27.47
N ALA A 91 6.97 6.88 27.23
CA ALA A 91 6.07 6.42 28.30
C ALA A 91 6.70 5.29 29.10
N ALA A 92 7.36 4.32 28.46
CA ALA A 92 8.05 3.23 29.13
C ALA A 92 9.11 3.75 30.13
N ARG A 93 9.94 4.72 29.71
CA ARG A 93 10.94 5.37 30.57
C ARG A 93 10.30 6.16 31.71
N ALA A 94 9.27 6.95 31.39
CA ALA A 94 8.57 7.78 32.38
C ALA A 94 7.88 6.92 33.44
N ALA A 95 7.23 5.83 33.04
CA ALA A 95 6.60 4.85 33.92
C ALA A 95 7.61 4.22 34.87
N ALA A 96 8.72 3.70 34.35
CA ALA A 96 9.77 3.10 35.17
C ALA A 96 10.36 4.08 36.20
N ARG A 97 10.63 5.32 35.78
CA ARG A 97 11.11 6.38 36.68
C ARG A 97 10.09 6.75 37.75
N ARG A 98 8.81 6.88 37.36
CA ARG A 98 7.72 7.21 38.29
C ARG A 98 7.50 6.10 39.31
N MET A 99 7.56 4.84 38.90
CA MET A 99 7.47 3.69 39.79
C MET A 99 8.64 3.63 40.78
N ALA A 100 9.88 3.83 40.30
CA ALA A 100 11.05 3.88 41.19
C ALA A 100 10.95 5.03 42.22
N TRP A 101 10.43 6.19 41.80
CA TRP A 101 10.14 7.31 42.70
C TRP A 101 9.08 6.97 43.76
N LEU A 102 7.99 6.30 43.38
CA LEU A 102 6.93 5.87 44.32
C LEU A 102 7.46 4.90 45.40
N LEU A 103 8.46 4.08 45.06
CA LEU A 103 9.14 3.17 46.00
C LEU A 103 10.24 3.86 46.83
N GLY A 104 10.45 5.17 46.66
CA GLY A 104 11.54 5.93 47.28
C GLY A 104 12.94 5.48 46.89
N GLU A 105 13.08 4.74 45.79
CA GLU A 105 14.38 4.30 45.25
C GLU A 105 15.16 5.44 44.58
N VAL A 106 14.57 6.64 44.53
CA VAL A 106 15.20 7.89 44.08
C VAL A 106 14.99 8.96 45.16
N VAL A 107 16.07 9.53 45.69
CA VAL A 107 16.01 10.65 46.65
C VAL A 107 15.85 11.97 45.89
N PRO A 108 14.80 12.78 46.12
CA PRO A 108 14.71 14.14 45.59
C PRO A 108 15.50 15.11 46.49
N GLY A 109 16.54 15.76 45.97
CA GLY A 109 16.90 17.13 46.36
C GLY A 109 16.21 18.08 45.38
N GLY A 110 15.40 19.07 45.77
CA GLY A 110 15.72 20.10 46.76
C GLY A 110 16.23 21.35 46.04
N GLY A 111 15.31 22.09 45.42
CA GLY A 111 15.39 23.49 44.95
C GLY A 111 16.72 24.08 44.44
N GLY A 112 16.74 24.47 43.17
CA GLY A 112 17.42 25.68 42.69
C GLY A 112 18.92 25.58 42.36
N LYS A 113 19.22 25.94 41.10
CA LYS A 113 20.54 26.21 40.47
C LYS A 113 21.40 24.99 40.10
N SER A 114 21.42 24.74 38.78
CA SER A 114 22.58 24.34 37.96
C SER A 114 23.57 23.33 38.56
N VAL A 115 23.47 22.08 38.10
CA VAL A 115 24.60 21.14 38.09
C VAL A 115 24.94 20.81 36.64
N PRO A 116 26.22 20.92 36.23
CA PRO A 116 26.65 20.64 34.86
C PRO A 116 26.64 19.13 34.57
N ASP A 117 26.29 18.83 33.31
CA ASP A 117 26.35 17.53 32.67
C ASP A 117 27.73 16.87 32.84
N THR A 118 27.86 16.01 33.85
CA THR A 118 28.95 15.06 33.98
C THR A 118 28.37 13.71 34.40
N GLY A 119 28.25 12.83 33.40
CA GLY A 119 28.20 11.37 33.49
C GLY A 119 27.69 10.71 34.79
N GLY A 120 26.49 10.15 34.70
CA GLY A 120 26.06 9.01 35.53
C GLY A 120 25.29 9.39 36.78
N ASP A 121 23.97 9.55 36.66
CA ASP A 121 23.08 9.65 37.82
C ASP A 121 22.13 8.46 37.93
N ARG A 122 22.03 7.95 39.17
CA ARG A 122 21.64 6.60 39.59
C ARG A 122 20.13 6.47 39.79
N GLY A 123 19.36 6.55 38.72
CA GLY A 123 17.89 6.40 38.77
C GLY A 123 17.34 5.38 37.77
N ALA A 124 17.74 4.11 37.89
CA ALA A 124 17.05 2.89 37.41
C ALA A 124 18.04 1.71 37.42
N GLY A 125 17.76 0.71 38.27
CA GLY A 125 18.65 -0.41 38.60
C GLY A 125 18.29 -1.13 39.92
N GLY A 126 17.29 -0.61 40.65
CA GLY A 126 16.67 -1.24 41.82
C GLY A 126 15.60 -2.26 41.43
N ARG A 127 14.44 -2.23 42.12
CA ARG A 127 13.34 -3.19 41.90
C ARG A 127 12.57 -2.91 40.61
N VAL A 128 12.69 -1.70 40.07
CA VAL A 128 12.09 -1.29 38.80
C VAL A 128 13.18 -0.97 37.77
N GLY A 129 12.99 -1.47 36.55
CA GLY A 129 13.87 -1.21 35.42
C GLY A 129 13.09 -1.09 34.11
N PHE A 130 13.81 -0.81 33.02
CA PHE A 130 13.21 -0.78 31.69
C PHE A 130 14.15 -1.27 30.59
N THR A 131 13.58 -1.80 29.52
CA THR A 131 14.29 -2.10 28.27
C THR A 131 13.52 -1.54 27.08
N VAL A 132 14.13 -0.58 26.39
CA VAL A 132 13.63 -0.06 25.12
C VAL A 132 14.66 -0.31 24.03
N ARG A 133 14.29 -0.12 22.76
CA ARG A 133 15.26 -0.28 21.68
C ARG A 133 16.46 0.67 21.88
N GLY A 134 17.64 0.07 21.88
CA GLY A 134 18.91 0.76 22.09
C GLY A 134 19.20 1.11 23.54
N GLU A 135 18.39 0.74 24.54
CA GLU A 135 18.72 1.05 25.94
C GLU A 135 18.15 0.01 26.90
N ARG A 136 18.98 -0.49 27.83
CA ARG A 136 18.59 -1.45 28.85
C ARG A 136 19.08 -1.00 30.22
N ARG A 137 18.16 -0.87 31.17
CA ARG A 137 18.39 -0.43 32.56
C ARG A 137 17.68 -1.40 33.50
N VAL A 138 18.26 -2.59 33.67
CA VAL A 138 17.77 -3.64 34.58
C VAL A 138 18.94 -4.29 35.30
N GLY A 139 18.71 -4.72 36.53
CA GLY A 139 19.70 -5.38 37.40
C GLY A 139 19.17 -6.70 37.95
N PRO A 140 19.96 -7.41 38.79
CA PRO A 140 19.56 -8.69 39.37
C PRO A 140 18.37 -8.59 40.34
N HIS A 141 18.11 -7.40 40.88
CA HIS A 141 17.00 -7.13 41.80
C HIS A 141 15.73 -6.61 41.10
N THR A 142 15.76 -6.44 39.79
CA THR A 142 14.61 -5.92 39.04
C THR A 142 13.50 -6.98 39.01
N VAL A 143 12.34 -6.60 39.57
CA VAL A 143 11.12 -7.41 39.60
C VAL A 143 10.02 -6.81 38.74
N VAL A 144 10.01 -5.49 38.52
CA VAL A 144 9.16 -4.85 37.51
C VAL A 144 10.03 -4.35 36.37
N GLU A 145 9.83 -4.89 35.18
CA GLU A 145 10.50 -4.43 33.98
C GLU A 145 9.50 -3.82 33.00
N VAL A 146 9.71 -2.56 32.63
CA VAL A 146 8.92 -1.91 31.57
C VAL A 146 9.65 -2.06 30.23
N VAL A 147 8.99 -2.68 29.27
CA VAL A 147 9.54 -2.90 27.93
C VAL A 147 8.65 -2.28 26.87
N THR A 148 9.21 -1.92 25.72
CA THR A 148 8.36 -1.64 24.56
C THR A 148 7.74 -2.92 24.02
N THR A 149 6.55 -2.84 23.43
CA THR A 149 5.86 -3.98 22.78
C THR A 149 6.77 -4.73 21.79
N GLY A 150 7.51 -4.01 20.93
CA GLY A 150 8.49 -4.62 20.03
C GLY A 150 9.67 -5.33 20.73
N VAL A 151 10.02 -4.95 21.97
CA VAL A 151 11.03 -5.68 22.78
C VAL A 151 10.43 -6.97 23.35
N LEU A 152 9.19 -6.93 23.83
CA LEU A 152 8.46 -8.12 24.27
C LEU A 152 8.33 -9.12 23.12
N LEU A 153 7.89 -8.68 21.94
CA LEU A 153 7.75 -9.53 20.77
C LEU A 153 9.06 -10.24 20.39
N GLN A 154 10.19 -9.51 20.45
CA GLN A 154 11.51 -10.08 20.21
C GLN A 154 11.99 -11.05 21.30
N ARG A 155 11.49 -10.93 22.55
CA ARG A 155 11.76 -11.91 23.60
C ARG A 155 10.96 -13.18 23.37
N LEU A 156 9.66 -13.07 23.11
CA LEU A 156 8.80 -14.21 22.81
C LEU A 156 9.37 -15.07 21.67
N GLN A 157 9.86 -14.46 20.60
CA GLN A 157 10.47 -15.19 19.47
C GLN A 157 11.78 -15.92 19.80
N ARG A 158 12.48 -15.51 20.86
CA ARG A 158 13.75 -16.13 21.28
C ARG A 158 13.54 -17.14 22.39
N ASP A 159 12.62 -16.84 23.29
CA ASP A 159 12.26 -17.60 24.47
C ASP A 159 10.73 -17.49 24.67
N PRO A 160 9.95 -18.39 24.04
CA PRO A 160 8.50 -18.41 24.18
C PRO A 160 8.04 -18.65 25.62
N GLU A 161 8.82 -19.37 26.43
CA GLU A 161 8.46 -19.67 27.82
C GLU A 161 8.48 -18.43 28.73
N LEU A 162 9.22 -17.38 28.33
CA LEU A 162 9.48 -16.18 29.15
C LEU A 162 9.89 -16.57 30.57
N ALA A 163 10.95 -17.37 30.69
CA ALA A 163 11.35 -17.98 31.95
C ALA A 163 11.56 -16.92 33.05
N GLY A 164 10.91 -17.14 34.20
CA GLY A 164 10.96 -16.24 35.35
C GLY A 164 10.12 -14.97 35.22
N VAL A 165 9.17 -14.89 34.28
CA VAL A 165 8.09 -13.90 34.28
C VAL A 165 6.81 -14.56 34.79
N ASP A 166 6.13 -13.90 35.74
CA ASP A 166 4.90 -14.39 36.36
C ASP A 166 3.65 -13.65 35.82
N VAL A 167 3.80 -12.37 35.48
CA VAL A 167 2.71 -11.52 35.01
C VAL A 167 3.16 -10.66 33.84
N VAL A 168 2.36 -10.59 32.78
CA VAL A 168 2.52 -9.63 31.69
C VAL A 168 1.35 -8.64 31.69
N VAL A 169 1.69 -7.35 31.70
CA VAL A 169 0.72 -6.25 31.55
C VAL A 169 0.89 -5.65 30.16
N LEU A 170 -0.11 -5.81 29.30
CA LEU A 170 -0.23 -5.14 28.01
C LEU A 170 -0.86 -3.77 28.24
N ASP A 171 -0.04 -2.72 28.37
CA ASP A 171 -0.53 -1.37 28.64
C ASP A 171 -0.93 -0.64 27.35
N GLU A 172 -1.82 0.35 27.51
CA GLU A 172 -2.35 1.18 26.42
C GLU A 172 -2.94 0.33 25.26
N CYS A 173 -3.57 -0.81 25.58
CA CYS A 173 -4.01 -1.79 24.58
C CYS A 173 -5.08 -1.24 23.60
N HIS A 174 -5.73 -0.12 23.94
CA HIS A 174 -6.65 0.61 23.07
C HIS A 174 -5.98 1.38 21.93
N GLU A 175 -4.65 1.57 21.96
CA GLU A 175 -3.93 2.14 20.81
C GLU A 175 -3.85 1.15 19.64
N ARG A 176 -4.15 -0.15 19.88
CA ARG A 176 -4.24 -1.21 18.86
C ARG A 176 -3.04 -1.24 17.92
N HIS A 177 -1.86 -1.10 18.54
CA HIS A 177 -0.57 -1.19 17.86
C HIS A 177 -0.29 -2.61 17.39
N LEU A 178 0.30 -2.76 16.20
CA LEU A 178 0.50 -4.06 15.58
C LEU A 178 1.38 -4.98 16.44
N ASP A 179 2.47 -4.45 17.01
CA ASP A 179 3.36 -5.20 17.91
C ASP A 179 2.63 -5.61 19.21
N ALA A 180 1.67 -4.81 19.69
CA ALA A 180 0.91 -5.10 20.90
C ALA A 180 -0.09 -6.23 20.65
N ASP A 181 -0.89 -6.13 19.59
CA ASP A 181 -1.85 -7.16 19.16
C ASP A 181 -1.12 -8.49 18.86
N THR A 182 0.05 -8.44 18.20
CA THR A 182 0.87 -9.63 17.93
C THR A 182 1.43 -10.25 19.22
N SER A 183 1.92 -9.42 20.15
CA SER A 183 2.41 -9.92 21.43
C SER A 183 1.29 -10.55 22.26
N ALA A 184 0.08 -9.99 22.22
CA ALA A 184 -1.09 -10.56 22.87
C ALA A 184 -1.43 -11.96 22.30
N ALA A 185 -1.46 -12.09 20.97
CA ALA A 185 -1.71 -13.38 20.31
C ALA A 185 -0.68 -14.45 20.71
N PHE A 186 0.61 -14.11 20.71
CA PHE A 186 1.67 -15.04 21.10
C PHE A 186 1.62 -15.39 22.60
N LEU A 187 1.28 -14.44 23.47
CA LEU A 187 1.12 -14.71 24.90
C LEU A 187 -0.06 -15.66 25.18
N LEU A 188 -1.15 -15.53 24.42
CA LEU A 188 -2.30 -16.43 24.53
C LEU A 188 -1.94 -17.84 24.09
N ASP A 189 -1.25 -17.98 22.96
CA ASP A 189 -0.75 -19.27 22.48
C ASP A 189 0.25 -19.90 23.47
N VAL A 190 1.19 -19.13 24.00
CA VAL A 190 2.11 -19.56 25.08
C VAL A 190 1.34 -20.01 26.31
N ARG A 191 0.30 -19.29 26.71
CA ARG A 191 -0.50 -19.63 27.90
C ARG A 191 -1.33 -20.89 27.69
N GLU A 192 -1.83 -21.13 26.49
CA GLU A 192 -2.56 -22.34 26.12
C GLU A 192 -1.65 -23.58 26.07
N THR A 193 -0.41 -23.42 25.58
CA THR A 193 0.45 -24.55 25.22
C THR A 193 1.62 -24.82 26.18
N LEU A 194 2.22 -23.78 26.77
CA LEU A 194 3.49 -23.86 27.52
C LEU A 194 3.40 -23.38 28.97
N ARG A 195 2.70 -22.27 29.22
CA ARG A 195 2.68 -21.55 30.52
C ARG A 195 1.26 -21.21 30.96
N PRO A 196 0.40 -22.20 31.29
CA PRO A 196 -0.96 -21.94 31.78
C PRO A 196 -1.01 -21.12 33.07
N ASP A 197 0.11 -21.09 33.82
CA ASP A 197 0.32 -20.29 35.02
C ASP A 197 0.58 -18.79 34.75
N LEU A 198 0.97 -18.42 33.53
CA LEU A 198 1.28 -17.03 33.17
C LEU A 198 0.02 -16.16 33.25
N ARG A 199 0.12 -15.07 34.02
CA ARG A 199 -1.00 -14.14 34.21
C ARG A 199 -0.94 -12.98 33.22
N LEU A 200 -2.08 -12.63 32.65
CA LEU A 200 -2.18 -11.57 31.62
C LEU A 200 -3.12 -10.45 32.05
N VAL A 201 -2.70 -9.21 31.89
CA VAL A 201 -3.55 -8.03 32.09
C VAL A 201 -3.54 -7.17 30.83
N ALA A 202 -4.69 -6.93 30.22
CA ALA A 202 -4.84 -5.88 29.21
C ALA A 202 -5.32 -4.60 29.91
N ALA A 203 -4.47 -3.57 29.94
CA ALA A 203 -4.81 -2.29 30.54
C ALA A 203 -5.21 -1.26 29.46
N SER A 204 -6.42 -0.74 29.59
CA SER A 204 -7.03 0.19 28.65
C SER A 204 -7.46 1.49 29.34
N ALA A 205 -7.30 2.61 28.66
CA ALA A 205 -7.87 3.89 29.08
C ALA A 205 -9.28 4.13 28.49
N THR A 206 -9.79 3.20 27.68
CA THR A 206 -11.09 3.27 27.01
C THR A 206 -11.95 2.05 27.32
N THR A 207 -13.24 2.14 26.98
CA THR A 207 -14.25 1.11 27.23
C THR A 207 -14.32 0.03 26.14
N ASP A 208 -13.34 -0.12 25.22
CA ASP A 208 -13.27 -1.32 24.35
C ASP A 208 -12.83 -2.57 25.14
N ALA A 209 -13.40 -2.73 26.32
CA ALA A 209 -13.08 -3.78 27.26
C ALA A 209 -13.61 -5.12 26.76
N GLU A 210 -14.75 -5.10 26.07
CA GLU A 210 -15.45 -6.29 25.61
C GLU A 210 -14.64 -7.08 24.58
N GLY A 211 -14.03 -6.40 23.59
CA GLY A 211 -13.17 -7.06 22.61
C GLY A 211 -11.98 -7.75 23.28
N TRP A 212 -11.26 -7.03 24.16
CA TRP A 212 -10.15 -7.59 24.91
C TRP A 212 -10.56 -8.68 25.89
N ALA A 213 -11.74 -8.58 26.50
CA ALA A 213 -12.28 -9.59 27.40
C ALA A 213 -12.62 -10.88 26.64
N GLY A 214 -13.22 -10.75 25.45
CA GLY A 214 -13.44 -11.88 24.54
C GLY A 214 -12.13 -12.54 24.10
N LEU A 215 -11.11 -11.74 23.77
CA LEU A 215 -9.80 -12.24 23.34
C LEU A 215 -9.04 -12.96 24.47
N LEU A 216 -8.98 -12.35 25.65
CA LEU A 216 -8.26 -12.91 26.81
C LEU A 216 -9.04 -14.02 27.52
N GLY A 217 -10.31 -14.20 27.15
CA GLY A 217 -11.19 -15.22 27.69
C GLY A 217 -10.76 -16.63 27.30
N GLY A 218 -11.46 -17.61 27.84
CA GLY A 218 -11.23 -19.02 27.54
C GLY A 218 -12.53 -19.79 27.40
N PRO A 219 -12.51 -21.13 27.48
CA PRO A 219 -13.71 -21.96 27.38
C PRO A 219 -14.78 -21.61 28.41
N ALA A 220 -14.40 -21.01 29.55
CA ALA A 220 -15.29 -20.58 30.62
C ALA A 220 -16.02 -19.24 30.34
N GLY A 221 -15.67 -18.53 29.26
CA GLY A 221 -16.24 -17.23 28.91
C GLY A 221 -15.20 -16.10 28.82
N PRO A 222 -15.66 -14.84 28.65
CA PRO A 222 -14.77 -13.69 28.54
C PRO A 222 -14.01 -13.43 29.85
N ALA A 223 -12.81 -12.87 29.74
CA ALA A 223 -12.01 -12.49 30.89
C ALA A 223 -12.73 -11.39 31.72
N PRO A 224 -12.61 -11.38 33.06
CA PRO A 224 -13.23 -10.35 33.89
C PRO A 224 -12.74 -8.94 33.51
N VAL A 225 -13.70 -8.02 33.35
CA VAL A 225 -13.44 -6.58 33.18
C VAL A 225 -13.48 -5.92 34.56
N VAL A 226 -12.38 -5.31 34.94
CA VAL A 226 -12.23 -4.58 36.20
C VAL A 226 -12.12 -3.09 35.90
N GLU A 227 -13.06 -2.31 36.42
CA GLU A 227 -13.09 -0.87 36.23
C GLU A 227 -12.52 -0.13 37.44
N ALA A 228 -11.65 0.84 37.19
CA ALA A 228 -11.21 1.79 38.19
C ALA A 228 -12.02 3.08 38.08
N ALA A 229 -12.62 3.50 39.19
CA ALA A 229 -13.27 4.81 39.26
C ALA A 229 -12.22 5.92 39.13
N GLY A 230 -12.34 6.74 38.07
CA GLY A 230 -11.55 7.96 37.95
C GLY A 230 -12.24 9.13 38.64
N VAL A 231 -11.47 10.00 39.28
CA VAL A 231 -11.94 11.34 39.68
C VAL A 231 -11.83 12.24 38.44
N SER A 232 -12.78 12.10 37.51
CA SER A 232 -12.93 13.05 36.39
C SER A 232 -14.00 14.04 36.76
N HIS A 233 -13.69 15.34 36.68
CA HIS A 233 -14.70 16.36 36.82
C HIS A 233 -15.58 16.42 35.56
N PRO A 234 -16.84 16.91 35.68
CA PRO A 234 -17.71 17.09 34.52
C PRO A 234 -17.10 17.98 33.45
N VAL A 235 -17.29 17.61 32.18
CA VAL A 235 -16.88 18.41 31.02
C VAL A 235 -18.11 18.75 30.19
N GLU A 236 -18.44 20.05 30.11
CA GLU A 236 -19.52 20.54 29.25
C GLU A 236 -19.12 20.47 27.78
N THR A 237 -20.03 20.02 26.90
CA THR A 237 -19.78 19.98 25.46
C THR A 237 -20.48 21.13 24.75
N VAL A 238 -19.72 21.96 24.06
CA VAL A 238 -20.20 23.03 23.18
C VAL A 238 -19.97 22.62 21.72
N TRP A 239 -21.06 22.45 20.98
CA TRP A 239 -21.01 22.19 19.54
C TRP A 239 -20.78 23.51 18.78
N ALA A 240 -19.66 23.61 18.08
CA ALA A 240 -19.25 24.79 17.35
C ALA A 240 -18.89 24.44 15.90
N PRO A 241 -19.84 23.99 15.05
CA PRO A 241 -19.58 23.70 13.65
C PRO A 241 -19.19 24.96 12.85
N PRO A 242 -18.41 24.83 11.77
CA PRO A 242 -18.22 25.91 10.80
C PRO A 242 -19.57 26.37 10.22
N GLU A 243 -19.78 27.67 10.08
CA GLU A 243 -21.02 28.24 9.49
C GLU A 243 -21.21 27.86 8.02
N ARG A 244 -20.10 27.64 7.31
CA ARG A 244 -20.09 27.22 5.91
C ARG A 244 -19.62 25.78 5.80
N PRO A 245 -20.19 24.98 4.88
CA PRO A 245 -19.69 23.64 4.59
C PRO A 245 -18.20 23.67 4.26
N VAL A 246 -17.41 22.88 4.99
CA VAL A 246 -15.98 22.67 4.74
C VAL A 246 -15.81 21.39 3.93
N ARG A 247 -14.82 21.35 3.04
CA ARG A 247 -14.54 20.11 2.30
C ARG A 247 -14.01 19.04 3.25
N PRO A 248 -14.46 17.77 3.11
CA PRO A 248 -13.87 16.66 3.84
C PRO A 248 -12.35 16.58 3.63
N PRO A 249 -11.60 16.06 4.61
CA PRO A 249 -10.18 15.84 4.43
C PRO A 249 -9.91 14.86 3.28
N HIS A 250 -8.97 15.19 2.42
CA HIS A 250 -8.52 14.33 1.31
C HIS A 250 -7.01 14.16 1.34
N GLY A 251 -6.55 12.94 1.61
CA GLY A 251 -5.14 12.67 1.83
C GLY A 251 -4.62 13.53 2.99
N MET A 252 -3.59 14.35 2.73
CA MET A 252 -3.07 15.25 3.76
C MET A 252 -3.77 16.62 3.82
N GLN A 253 -4.66 16.94 2.88
CA GLN A 253 -5.21 18.29 2.80
C GLN A 253 -6.32 18.48 3.82
N VAL A 254 -6.23 19.60 4.56
CA VAL A 254 -7.27 20.10 5.45
C VAL A 254 -7.78 21.41 4.87
N ASP A 255 -9.10 21.58 4.83
CA ASP A 255 -9.69 22.80 4.28
C ASP A 255 -9.22 24.03 5.08
N PRO A 256 -8.59 25.02 4.44
CA PRO A 256 -8.26 26.32 5.03
C PRO A 256 -9.37 26.93 5.89
N ALA A 257 -10.62 26.83 5.45
CA ALA A 257 -11.76 27.42 6.14
C ALA A 257 -12.02 26.76 7.50
N LEU A 258 -11.75 25.46 7.64
CA LEU A 258 -11.85 24.76 8.93
C LEU A 258 -10.79 25.27 9.91
N LEU A 259 -9.56 25.50 9.45
CA LEU A 259 -8.47 25.97 10.31
C LEU A 259 -8.73 27.39 10.82
N THR A 260 -9.25 28.27 9.96
CA THR A 260 -9.69 29.60 10.35
C THR A 260 -10.85 29.56 11.35
N HIS A 261 -11.80 28.65 11.13
CA HIS A 261 -12.87 28.41 12.10
C HIS A 261 -12.34 27.94 13.46
N VAL A 262 -11.41 26.98 13.48
CA VAL A 262 -10.78 26.50 14.73
C VAL A 262 -10.07 27.65 15.47
N ALA A 263 -9.32 28.50 14.77
CA ALA A 263 -8.69 29.67 15.38
C ALA A 263 -9.73 30.65 15.98
N ALA A 264 -10.86 30.87 15.29
CA ALA A 264 -11.95 31.69 15.81
C ALA A 264 -12.60 31.06 17.06
N VAL A 265 -12.76 29.73 17.09
CA VAL A 265 -13.27 28.99 18.27
C VAL A 265 -12.29 29.08 19.44
N VAL A 266 -10.97 29.01 19.22
CA VAL A 266 -9.98 29.22 20.28
C VAL A 266 -10.10 30.64 20.86
N ARG A 267 -10.24 31.68 20.01
CA ARG A 267 -10.45 33.06 20.48
C ARG A 267 -11.77 33.22 21.24
N ARG A 268 -12.82 32.51 20.83
CA ARG A 268 -14.10 32.45 21.56
C ARG A 268 -13.93 31.80 22.93
N ALA A 269 -13.29 30.63 22.99
CA ALA A 269 -13.00 29.89 24.22
C ALA A 269 -12.19 30.72 25.23
N LEU A 270 -11.19 31.49 24.77
CA LEU A 270 -10.44 32.42 25.62
C LEU A 270 -11.31 33.53 26.22
N ARG A 271 -12.35 33.99 25.51
CA ARG A 271 -13.27 35.02 26.04
C ARG A 271 -14.33 34.46 26.99
N GLU A 272 -14.82 33.26 26.72
CA GLU A 272 -15.96 32.67 27.42
C GLU A 272 -15.56 31.88 28.68
N GLN A 273 -14.37 31.30 28.70
CA GLN A 273 -13.95 30.37 29.75
C GLN A 273 -12.72 30.87 30.49
N ALA A 274 -12.42 30.32 31.66
CA ALA A 274 -11.18 30.50 32.40
C ALA A 274 -10.22 29.31 32.22
N GLY A 275 -8.94 29.47 32.56
CA GLY A 275 -7.92 28.42 32.48
C GLY A 275 -7.37 28.16 31.07
N ASP A 276 -6.38 27.27 30.96
CA ASP A 276 -5.65 27.08 29.72
C ASP A 276 -6.46 26.32 28.66
N VAL A 277 -6.16 26.62 27.39
CA VAL A 277 -6.80 26.01 26.22
C VAL A 277 -5.87 24.97 25.60
N LEU A 278 -6.36 23.76 25.44
CA LEU A 278 -5.71 22.69 24.67
C LEU A 278 -6.45 22.49 23.35
N CYS A 279 -5.80 22.78 22.22
CA CYS A 279 -6.39 22.64 20.90
C CYS A 279 -5.80 21.44 20.15
N PHE A 280 -6.64 20.49 19.73
CA PHE A 280 -6.24 19.33 18.94
C PHE A 280 -6.32 19.61 17.44
N LEU A 281 -5.19 19.42 16.75
CA LEU A 281 -5.03 19.61 15.30
C LEU A 281 -4.34 18.39 14.68
N PRO A 282 -4.59 18.07 13.40
CA PRO A 282 -4.09 16.84 12.79
C PRO A 282 -2.59 16.88 12.48
N GLY A 283 -1.92 18.02 12.45
CA GLY A 283 -0.50 18.04 12.07
C GLY A 283 0.19 19.39 12.26
N VAL A 284 1.51 19.38 12.05
CA VAL A 284 2.39 20.54 12.26
C VAL A 284 2.05 21.71 11.33
N GLY A 285 1.68 21.42 10.07
CA GLY A 285 1.28 22.47 9.12
C GLY A 285 0.01 23.18 9.57
N GLU A 286 -0.96 22.43 10.07
CA GLU A 286 -2.20 22.98 10.63
C GLU A 286 -1.97 23.74 11.93
N ILE A 287 -1.11 23.21 12.82
CA ILE A 287 -0.67 23.90 14.04
C ILE A 287 -0.05 25.25 13.71
N GLY A 288 0.93 25.29 12.80
CA GLY A 288 1.61 26.53 12.43
C GLY A 288 0.65 27.57 11.81
N ARG A 289 -0.34 27.12 11.02
CA ARG A 289 -1.35 27.99 10.45
C ARG A 289 -2.27 28.59 11.52
N VAL A 290 -2.82 27.75 12.40
CA VAL A 290 -3.68 28.22 13.50
C VAL A 290 -2.89 29.13 14.44
N ALA A 291 -1.63 28.81 14.75
CA ALA A 291 -0.74 29.66 15.55
C ALA A 291 -0.60 31.07 14.93
N GLY A 292 -0.38 31.15 13.62
CA GLY A 292 -0.30 32.43 12.91
C GLY A 292 -1.59 33.26 13.02
N GLU A 293 -2.75 32.60 12.95
CA GLU A 293 -4.06 33.24 13.13
C GLU A 293 -4.39 33.60 14.59
N LEU A 294 -3.61 33.11 15.55
CA LEU A 294 -3.72 33.43 16.98
C LEU A 294 -2.74 34.52 17.44
N THR A 295 -2.00 35.15 16.53
CA THR A 295 -1.14 36.29 16.87
C THR A 295 -1.95 37.39 17.58
N GLY A 296 -1.39 37.96 18.66
CA GLY A 296 -1.99 39.06 19.42
C GLY A 296 -3.09 38.66 20.41
N VAL A 297 -3.27 37.36 20.71
CA VAL A 297 -4.09 36.94 21.86
C VAL A 297 -3.37 37.24 23.17
N ASP A 298 -4.14 37.51 24.23
CA ASP A 298 -3.65 37.65 25.60
C ASP A 298 -3.41 36.27 26.25
N ALA A 299 -2.56 35.47 25.61
CA ALA A 299 -2.16 34.14 26.05
C ALA A 299 -0.85 33.71 25.36
N GLU A 300 -0.06 32.88 26.03
CA GLU A 300 1.13 32.26 25.43
C GLU A 300 0.73 31.09 24.52
N VAL A 301 1.16 31.11 23.26
CA VAL A 301 0.82 30.07 22.27
C VAL A 301 1.97 29.07 22.13
N LEU A 302 1.76 27.85 22.62
CA LEU A 302 2.74 26.76 22.61
C LEU A 302 2.36 25.69 21.57
N GLN A 303 3.35 25.19 20.82
CA GLN A 303 3.13 24.22 19.74
C GLN A 303 3.74 22.86 20.10
N VAL A 304 2.91 21.86 20.35
CA VAL A 304 3.36 20.53 20.83
C VAL A 304 3.03 19.43 19.83
N HIS A 305 4.07 18.77 19.34
CA HIS A 305 3.97 17.61 18.46
C HIS A 305 5.12 16.66 18.71
N GLY A 306 5.10 15.45 18.14
CA GLY A 306 6.09 14.39 18.43
C GLY A 306 7.54 14.72 18.04
N ARG A 307 7.79 15.88 17.43
CA ARG A 307 9.11 16.39 17.06
C ARG A 307 9.41 17.77 17.69
N ALA A 308 8.58 18.23 18.62
CA ALA A 308 8.80 19.50 19.31
C ALA A 308 10.07 19.41 20.17
N PRO A 309 10.87 20.49 20.27
CA PRO A 309 12.04 20.55 21.15
C PRO A 309 11.67 20.17 22.59
N ALA A 310 12.61 19.58 23.33
CA ALA A 310 12.40 19.18 24.72
C ALA A 310 11.93 20.35 25.59
N GLU A 311 12.54 21.53 25.41
CA GLU A 311 12.19 22.78 26.10
C GLU A 311 10.70 23.14 25.96
N VAL A 312 10.11 22.92 24.78
CA VAL A 312 8.68 23.19 24.55
C VAL A 312 7.81 22.18 25.29
N GLN A 313 8.21 20.90 25.32
CA GLN A 313 7.50 19.87 26.07
C GLN A 313 7.57 20.13 27.58
N ASP A 314 8.75 20.54 28.06
CA ASP A 314 8.98 20.88 29.46
C ASP A 314 8.16 22.11 29.87
N ALA A 315 8.11 23.15 29.04
CA ALA A 315 7.28 24.34 29.28
C ALA A 315 5.77 24.00 29.38
N VAL A 316 5.30 23.07 28.57
CA VAL A 316 3.91 22.61 28.60
C VAL A 316 3.62 21.85 29.90
N LEU A 317 4.57 21.03 30.36
CA LEU A 317 4.48 20.23 31.57
C LEU A 317 4.67 21.03 32.87
N ALA A 318 5.43 22.12 32.83
CA ALA A 318 5.74 22.94 34.01
C ALA A 318 4.53 23.72 34.54
N GLY A 319 3.53 23.98 33.69
CA GLY A 319 2.41 24.88 34.02
C GLY A 319 2.71 26.33 33.60
N GLY A 320 1.70 27.20 33.68
CA GLY A 320 1.86 28.63 33.45
C GLY A 320 1.99 29.36 34.79
N ASP A 321 2.99 30.23 34.94
CA ASP A 321 3.20 31.07 36.13
C ASP A 321 2.16 32.21 36.21
N GLY A 322 0.86 31.87 36.22
CA GLY A 322 -0.26 32.81 36.20
C GLY A 322 -0.58 33.42 34.83
N VAL A 323 0.22 33.13 33.79
CA VAL A 323 -0.07 33.49 32.39
C VAL A 323 -0.90 32.39 31.74
N ARG A 324 -1.98 32.80 31.05
CA ARG A 324 -2.85 31.88 30.34
C ARG A 324 -2.17 31.32 29.09
N ARG A 325 -2.36 30.04 28.81
CA ARG A 325 -1.72 29.34 27.69
C ARG A 325 -2.73 28.78 26.69
N VAL A 326 -2.32 28.77 25.42
CA VAL A 326 -2.95 28.03 24.32
C VAL A 326 -1.97 26.99 23.83
N VAL A 327 -2.21 25.73 24.14
CA VAL A 327 -1.39 24.61 23.71
C VAL A 327 -2.01 24.02 22.44
N LEU A 328 -1.37 24.23 21.30
CA LEU A 328 -1.75 23.63 20.02
C LEU A 328 -1.05 22.28 19.87
N ALA A 329 -1.82 21.19 19.90
CA ALA A 329 -1.29 19.84 20.00
C ALA A 329 -1.80 18.91 18.89
N THR A 330 -0.98 17.93 18.54
CA THR A 330 -1.42 16.71 17.85
C THR A 330 -1.96 15.68 18.86
N SER A 331 -2.24 14.45 18.42
CA SER A 331 -2.61 13.33 19.32
C SER A 331 -1.56 12.98 20.38
N VAL A 332 -0.38 13.60 20.39
CA VAL A 332 0.61 13.49 21.48
C VAL A 332 0.01 13.85 22.84
N ALA A 333 -0.91 14.82 22.90
CA ALA A 333 -1.58 15.22 24.14
C ALA A 333 -2.83 14.38 24.47
N GLU A 334 -3.22 13.44 23.60
CA GLU A 334 -4.47 12.67 23.72
C GLU A 334 -4.41 11.60 24.81
N SER A 335 -3.25 10.92 24.95
CA SER A 335 -3.03 9.84 25.92
C SER A 335 -1.83 10.12 26.84
N SER A 336 -0.67 10.50 26.27
CA SER A 336 0.62 10.40 26.95
C SER A 336 1.12 11.64 27.72
N LEU A 337 0.42 12.79 27.64
CA LEU A 337 0.85 14.04 28.27
C LEU A 337 -0.25 14.64 29.16
N THR A 338 -0.01 14.77 30.45
CA THR A 338 -0.86 15.58 31.33
C THR A 338 -0.38 17.01 31.24
N VAL A 339 -1.20 17.93 30.73
CA VAL A 339 -0.90 19.36 30.68
C VAL A 339 -1.60 20.02 31.87
N PRO A 340 -0.86 20.47 32.92
CA PRO A 340 -1.48 21.10 34.07
C PRO A 340 -2.22 22.39 33.70
N GLY A 341 -3.26 22.77 34.42
CA GLY A 341 -3.99 24.03 34.23
C GLY A 341 -4.97 24.07 33.04
N VAL A 342 -5.05 23.01 32.23
CA VAL A 342 -6.02 22.92 31.13
C VAL A 342 -7.43 22.78 31.68
N ARG A 343 -8.31 23.68 31.25
CA ARG A 343 -9.74 23.70 31.59
C ARG A 343 -10.64 23.70 30.35
N VAL A 344 -10.05 23.99 29.20
CA VAL A 344 -10.78 24.11 27.94
C VAL A 344 -10.10 23.28 26.86
N VAL A 345 -10.88 22.51 26.13
CA VAL A 345 -10.41 21.77 24.95
C VAL A 345 -11.10 22.30 23.71
N VAL A 346 -10.35 22.51 22.63
CA VAL A 346 -10.89 22.80 21.30
C VAL A 346 -10.49 21.65 20.38
N ASP A 347 -11.45 20.84 19.93
CA ASP A 347 -11.19 19.69 19.07
C ASP A 347 -11.58 19.99 17.62
N SER A 348 -10.61 19.92 16.71
CA SER A 348 -10.87 20.08 15.28
C SER A 348 -11.67 18.91 14.68
N GLY A 349 -11.79 17.79 15.40
CA GLY A 349 -12.47 16.58 14.94
C GLY A 349 -11.69 15.82 13.88
N LEU A 350 -10.37 16.06 13.78
CA LEU A 350 -9.49 15.43 12.80
C LEU A 350 -8.32 14.72 13.49
N ALA A 351 -7.80 13.70 12.83
CA ALA A 351 -6.59 12.97 13.21
C ALA A 351 -5.75 12.68 11.97
N ARG A 352 -4.44 12.55 12.14
CA ARG A 352 -3.51 12.14 11.08
C ARG A 352 -2.99 10.76 11.36
N VAL A 353 -3.24 9.85 10.44
CA VAL A 353 -2.89 8.43 10.59
C VAL A 353 -1.98 7.99 9.44
N PRO A 354 -0.97 7.15 9.71
CA PRO A 354 -0.23 6.48 8.66
C PRO A 354 -1.14 5.45 7.95
N ARG A 355 -1.04 5.37 6.63
CA ARG A 355 -1.65 4.32 5.81
C ARG A 355 -0.68 3.84 4.75
N MET A 356 -0.61 2.53 4.54
CA MET A 356 0.22 1.90 3.53
C MET A 356 -0.53 1.84 2.19
N ASP A 357 0.08 2.37 1.12
CA ASP A 357 -0.34 2.10 -0.26
C ASP A 357 0.37 0.82 -0.72
N HIS A 358 -0.23 -0.34 -0.46
CA HIS A 358 0.37 -1.65 -0.75
C HIS A 358 0.71 -1.82 -2.23
N ALA A 359 -0.10 -1.27 -3.14
CA ALA A 359 0.15 -1.35 -4.58
C ALA A 359 1.44 -0.63 -5.01
N ARG A 360 1.90 0.36 -4.22
CA ARG A 360 3.08 1.17 -4.52
C ARG A 360 4.24 0.97 -3.55
N GLY A 361 4.05 0.21 -2.47
CA GLY A 361 5.08 -0.01 -1.45
C GLY A 361 5.46 1.27 -0.68
N LEU A 362 4.56 2.25 -0.58
CA LEU A 362 4.83 3.56 0.03
C LEU A 362 3.86 3.86 1.16
N SER A 363 4.39 4.37 2.27
CA SER A 363 3.58 4.94 3.35
C SER A 363 3.09 6.34 2.96
N ALA A 364 1.82 6.61 3.24
CA ALA A 364 1.22 7.92 3.17
C ALA A 364 0.70 8.34 4.56
N LEU A 365 0.69 9.64 4.84
CA LEU A 365 -0.12 10.17 5.92
C LEU A 365 -1.47 10.59 5.35
N THR A 366 -2.55 10.23 6.01
CA THR A 366 -3.89 10.69 5.65
C THR A 366 -4.57 11.32 6.84
N THR A 367 -5.33 12.37 6.59
CA THR A 367 -6.22 12.99 7.58
C THR A 367 -7.55 12.27 7.54
N VAL A 368 -8.05 11.87 8.70
CA VAL A 368 -9.35 11.24 8.88
C VAL A 368 -10.14 11.98 9.95
N ARG A 369 -11.45 11.73 10.04
CA ARG A 369 -12.21 12.14 11.22
C ARG A 369 -11.70 11.37 12.44
N ALA A 370 -11.55 12.08 13.56
CA ALA A 370 -11.21 11.42 14.82
C ALA A 370 -12.36 10.49 15.23
N SER A 371 -12.03 9.38 15.89
CA SER A 371 -13.04 8.46 16.43
C SER A 371 -13.76 9.08 17.62
N ARG A 372 -14.93 8.53 17.99
CA ARG A 372 -15.68 8.94 19.18
C ARG A 372 -14.87 8.68 20.45
N ALA A 373 -14.15 7.57 20.52
CA ALA A 373 -13.25 7.26 21.63
C ALA A 373 -12.14 8.32 21.77
N ALA A 374 -11.47 8.68 20.67
CA ALA A 374 -10.46 9.75 20.66
C ALA A 374 -11.04 11.10 21.10
N ALA A 375 -12.19 11.50 20.55
CA ALA A 375 -12.87 12.75 20.93
C ALA A 375 -13.25 12.78 22.42
N ARG A 376 -13.67 11.65 23.00
CA ARG A 376 -13.93 11.54 24.44
C ARG A 376 -12.66 11.66 25.27
N GLN A 377 -11.55 11.04 24.85
CA GLN A 377 -10.25 11.17 25.52
C GLN A 377 -9.74 12.61 25.49
N ARG A 378 -9.88 13.29 24.34
CA ARG A 378 -9.55 14.72 24.17
C ARG A 378 -10.39 15.59 25.10
N ALA A 379 -11.71 15.40 25.13
CA ALA A 379 -12.60 16.13 26.03
C ALA A 379 -12.22 15.93 27.51
N GLY A 380 -11.88 14.70 27.90
CA GLY A 380 -11.46 14.38 29.27
C GLY A 380 -10.21 15.14 29.74
N ARG A 381 -9.42 15.73 28.83
CA ARG A 381 -8.27 16.58 29.20
C ARG A 381 -8.70 17.87 29.90
N ALA A 382 -9.90 18.39 29.63
CA ALA A 382 -10.46 19.56 30.32
C ALA A 382 -10.93 19.27 31.75
N GLY A 383 -11.26 18.00 32.06
CA GLY A 383 -11.89 17.59 33.33
C GLY A 383 -10.93 17.01 34.37
N ARG A 384 -9.62 17.19 34.20
CA ARG A 384 -8.60 16.50 35.02
C ARG A 384 -8.41 17.09 36.41
N GLU A 385 -8.39 18.40 36.51
CA GLU A 385 -8.10 19.11 37.77
C GLU A 385 -9.36 19.75 38.39
N ALA A 386 -10.37 20.01 37.56
CA ALA A 386 -11.62 20.65 37.92
C ALA A 386 -12.60 20.62 36.74
N PRO A 387 -13.88 21.04 36.92
CA PRO A 387 -14.83 21.12 35.82
C PRO A 387 -14.29 21.95 34.65
N GLY A 388 -14.59 21.50 33.43
CA GLY A 388 -14.06 22.09 32.20
C GLY A 388 -15.04 22.06 31.04
N VAL A 389 -14.60 22.55 29.88
CA VAL A 389 -15.45 22.68 28.67
C VAL A 389 -14.71 22.15 27.45
N VAL A 390 -15.42 21.47 26.55
CA VAL A 390 -14.92 21.07 25.23
C VAL A 390 -15.73 21.73 24.12
N TYR A 391 -15.04 22.43 23.21
CA TYR A 391 -15.60 22.93 21.97
C TYR A 391 -15.32 21.94 20.85
N ARG A 392 -16.37 21.42 20.22
CA ARG A 392 -16.29 20.46 19.10
C ARG A 392 -16.53 21.19 17.79
N CYS A 393 -15.52 21.23 16.91
CA CYS A 393 -15.61 21.95 15.63
C CYS A 393 -16.36 21.20 14.53
N TRP A 394 -17.43 20.47 14.88
CA TRP A 394 -18.30 19.76 13.96
C TRP A 394 -19.75 19.75 14.46
N PRO A 395 -20.74 19.46 13.59
CA PRO A 395 -22.14 19.43 13.98
C PRO A 395 -22.43 18.25 14.92
N GLU A 396 -23.30 18.46 15.91
CA GLU A 396 -23.73 17.41 16.86
C GLU A 396 -24.26 16.15 16.13
N GLY A 397 -25.06 16.34 15.07
CA GLY A 397 -25.61 15.24 14.28
C GLY A 397 -24.56 14.38 13.56
N GLU A 398 -23.31 14.83 13.47
CA GLU A 398 -22.21 14.05 12.91
C GLU A 398 -21.51 13.17 13.98
N ASP A 399 -21.61 13.51 15.28
CA ASP A 399 -20.90 12.80 16.35
C ASP A 399 -21.27 11.31 16.42
N GLY A 400 -22.55 11.00 16.24
CA GLY A 400 -23.06 9.62 16.20
C GLY A 400 -22.59 8.82 14.98
N ARG A 401 -22.10 9.49 13.92
CA ARG A 401 -21.60 8.86 12.68
C ARG A 401 -20.09 8.68 12.66
N LEU A 402 -19.38 9.26 13.64
CA LEU A 402 -17.94 9.07 13.77
C LEU A 402 -17.64 7.59 14.09
N PRO A 403 -16.52 7.03 13.59
CA PRO A 403 -16.08 5.69 13.97
C PRO A 403 -16.00 5.57 15.49
N ALA A 404 -16.45 4.44 16.05
CA ALA A 404 -16.44 4.25 17.50
C ALA A 404 -15.01 4.31 18.06
N PHE A 405 -14.08 3.61 17.39
CA PHE A 405 -12.67 3.47 17.77
C PHE A 405 -11.74 3.84 16.61
N PRO A 406 -10.46 4.17 16.88
CA PRO A 406 -9.45 4.29 15.83
C PRO A 406 -9.33 2.98 15.02
N GLU A 407 -8.97 3.07 13.74
CA GLU A 407 -8.63 1.87 12.96
C GLU A 407 -7.38 1.20 13.55
N PRO A 408 -7.41 -0.12 13.80
CA PRO A 408 -6.25 -0.85 14.33
C PRO A 408 -5.11 -0.88 13.31
N GLU A 409 -3.87 -0.84 13.80
CA GLU A 409 -2.67 -0.71 12.95
C GLU A 409 -2.55 -1.87 11.94
N ILE A 410 -3.00 -3.08 12.32
CA ILE A 410 -3.02 -4.26 11.44
C ILE A 410 -3.81 -4.07 10.14
N LYS A 411 -4.78 -3.14 10.09
CA LYS A 411 -5.57 -2.86 8.89
C LYS A 411 -4.90 -1.89 7.93
N VAL A 412 -3.94 -1.09 8.40
CA VAL A 412 -3.43 0.08 7.67
C VAL A 412 -1.91 0.10 7.51
N ALA A 413 -1.17 -0.71 8.25
CA ALA A 413 0.29 -0.74 8.24
C ALA A 413 0.87 -1.70 7.19
N ASP A 414 2.19 -1.58 6.97
CA ASP A 414 2.96 -2.61 6.27
C ASP A 414 3.04 -3.88 7.12
N LEU A 415 2.48 -4.98 6.61
CA LEU A 415 2.45 -6.28 7.30
C LEU A 415 3.71 -7.12 7.10
N THR A 416 4.73 -6.63 6.40
CA THR A 416 5.97 -7.40 6.12
C THR A 416 6.64 -7.88 7.40
N ALA A 417 6.76 -7.03 8.42
CA ALA A 417 7.33 -7.42 9.71
C ALA A 417 6.44 -8.45 10.42
N PHE A 418 5.13 -8.17 10.53
CA PHE A 418 4.14 -9.07 11.15
C PHE A 418 4.15 -10.47 10.50
N ALA A 419 4.09 -10.53 9.17
CA ALA A 419 4.08 -11.79 8.42
C ALA A 419 5.34 -12.63 8.70
N LEU A 420 6.51 -12.00 8.83
CA LEU A 420 7.73 -12.72 9.21
C LEU A 420 7.66 -13.25 10.64
N GLN A 421 7.13 -12.44 11.57
CA GLN A 421 6.94 -12.88 12.97
C GLN A 421 5.98 -14.07 13.06
N ALA A 422 4.82 -13.99 12.40
CA ALA A 422 3.83 -15.06 12.36
C ALA A 422 4.41 -16.35 11.73
N ALA A 423 5.15 -16.23 10.63
CA ALA A 423 5.82 -17.37 10.01
C ALA A 423 6.93 -17.98 10.88
N CYS A 424 7.69 -17.16 11.63
CA CYS A 424 8.69 -17.67 12.59
C CYS A 424 8.05 -18.34 13.81
N TRP A 425 6.85 -17.90 14.17
CA TRP A 425 6.04 -18.50 15.24
C TRP A 425 5.42 -19.85 14.84
N GLY A 426 5.29 -20.10 13.53
CA GLY A 426 4.74 -21.35 12.99
C GLY A 426 3.35 -21.22 12.36
N ASP A 427 2.79 -20.00 12.27
CA ASP A 427 1.50 -19.73 11.61
C ASP A 427 1.64 -18.67 10.49
N PRO A 428 2.13 -19.05 9.29
CA PRO A 428 2.36 -18.12 8.19
C PRO A 428 1.10 -17.41 7.66
N ALA A 429 -0.08 -18.00 7.88
CA ALA A 429 -1.35 -17.43 7.47
C ALA A 429 -1.97 -16.54 8.55
N ALA A 430 -1.41 -16.56 9.77
CA ALA A 430 -1.96 -15.91 10.96
C ALA A 430 -3.44 -16.29 11.20
N SER A 431 -3.82 -17.52 10.83
CA SER A 431 -5.21 -18.01 10.92
C SER A 431 -5.52 -18.67 12.25
N GLY A 432 -4.51 -19.19 12.95
CA GLY A 432 -4.61 -19.76 14.29
C GLY A 432 -4.28 -18.74 15.39
N LEU A 433 -3.67 -17.60 15.05
CA LEU A 433 -3.38 -16.54 16.02
C LEU A 433 -4.66 -15.88 16.53
N ALA A 434 -4.80 -15.81 17.87
CA ALA A 434 -5.86 -15.07 18.54
C ALA A 434 -5.64 -13.56 18.36
N LEU A 435 -6.22 -12.99 17.30
CA LEU A 435 -6.18 -11.56 16.98
C LEU A 435 -7.58 -10.96 17.06
N LEU A 436 -7.70 -9.73 17.56
CA LEU A 436 -8.96 -8.97 17.58
C LEU A 436 -9.48 -8.68 16.17
N ASP A 437 -8.57 -8.46 15.22
CA ASP A 437 -8.87 -8.23 13.82
C ASP A 437 -7.94 -9.07 12.95
N ALA A 438 -8.51 -9.78 11.98
CA ALA A 438 -7.71 -10.52 11.00
C ALA A 438 -6.92 -9.55 10.10
N PRO A 439 -5.68 -9.91 9.70
CA PRO A 439 -4.92 -9.11 8.74
C PRO A 439 -5.64 -9.07 7.37
N PRO A 440 -5.68 -7.91 6.68
CA PRO A 440 -6.26 -7.84 5.35
C PRO A 440 -5.54 -8.78 4.37
N ALA A 441 -6.29 -9.67 3.72
CA ALA A 441 -5.71 -10.75 2.89
C ALA A 441 -4.76 -10.25 1.80
N GLY A 442 -5.12 -9.16 1.10
CA GLY A 442 -4.26 -8.56 0.07
C GLY A 442 -2.97 -7.94 0.63
N ALA A 443 -3.04 -7.32 1.81
CA ALA A 443 -1.88 -6.76 2.49
C ALA A 443 -0.92 -7.86 2.97
N LEU A 444 -1.48 -8.95 3.52
CA LEU A 444 -0.70 -10.11 3.97
C LEU A 444 -0.06 -10.86 2.79
N ALA A 445 -0.77 -11.02 1.68
CA ALA A 445 -0.22 -11.61 0.46
C ALA A 445 0.98 -10.79 -0.07
N ALA A 446 0.84 -9.47 -0.19
CA ALA A 446 1.92 -8.59 -0.62
C ALA A 446 3.13 -8.64 0.33
N ALA A 447 2.89 -8.70 1.65
CA ALA A 447 3.94 -8.89 2.65
C ALA A 447 4.70 -10.22 2.45
N ARG A 448 3.98 -11.31 2.20
CA ARG A 448 4.57 -12.64 1.94
C ARG A 448 5.36 -12.67 0.65
N GLU A 449 4.87 -12.06 -0.43
CA GLU A 449 5.61 -11.92 -1.69
C GLU A 449 6.95 -11.22 -1.49
N VAL A 450 6.97 -10.13 -0.72
CA VAL A 450 8.21 -9.43 -0.36
C VAL A 450 9.15 -10.36 0.42
N LEU A 451 8.64 -11.09 1.40
CA LEU A 451 9.46 -11.97 2.22
C LEU A 451 10.03 -13.17 1.43
N THR A 452 9.25 -13.77 0.53
CA THR A 452 9.73 -14.81 -0.38
C THR A 452 10.79 -14.25 -1.33
N ALA A 453 10.58 -13.06 -1.90
CA ALA A 453 11.55 -12.42 -2.79
C ALA A 453 12.91 -12.12 -2.13
N ILE A 454 12.94 -11.87 -0.81
CA ILE A 454 14.19 -11.65 -0.05
C ILE A 454 14.75 -12.93 0.60
N GLY A 455 14.13 -14.09 0.32
CA GLY A 455 14.51 -15.40 0.84
C GLY A 455 14.24 -15.61 2.33
N ALA A 456 13.34 -14.81 2.92
CA ALA A 456 12.93 -14.96 4.31
C ALA A 456 11.87 -16.06 4.49
N LEU A 457 11.05 -16.30 3.47
CA LEU A 457 10.09 -17.42 3.42
C LEU A 457 10.41 -18.38 2.26
N ASP A 458 10.06 -19.66 2.43
CA ASP A 458 10.07 -20.66 1.37
C ASP A 458 8.81 -20.58 0.47
N THR A 459 8.66 -21.52 -0.46
CA THR A 459 7.50 -21.62 -1.37
C THR A 459 6.20 -21.98 -0.66
N GLU A 460 6.27 -22.63 0.51
CA GLU A 460 5.12 -22.94 1.35
C GLU A 460 4.76 -21.79 2.29
N GLY A 461 5.60 -20.75 2.37
CA GLY A 461 5.43 -19.59 3.23
C GLY A 461 6.03 -19.76 4.63
N ARG A 462 6.78 -20.82 4.91
CA ARG A 462 7.45 -21.02 6.20
C ARG A 462 8.72 -20.19 6.30
N ALA A 463 9.08 -19.78 7.51
CA ALA A 463 10.31 -19.04 7.74
C ALA A 463 11.54 -19.91 7.44
N THR A 464 12.45 -19.40 6.61
CA THR A 464 13.75 -20.04 6.34
C THR A 464 14.72 -19.74 7.49
N ASP A 465 15.88 -20.42 7.55
CA ASP A 465 16.97 -20.06 8.47
C ASP A 465 17.39 -18.59 8.34
N ARG A 466 17.34 -18.08 7.11
CA ARG A 466 17.57 -16.68 6.79
C ARG A 466 16.45 -15.80 7.35
N GLY A 467 15.18 -16.18 7.19
CA GLY A 467 14.03 -15.50 7.79
C GLY A 467 14.11 -15.42 9.32
N ILE A 468 14.43 -16.53 9.98
CA ILE A 468 14.63 -16.59 11.44
C ILE A 468 15.76 -15.65 11.85
N ARG A 469 16.88 -15.64 11.12
CA ARG A 469 17.98 -14.70 11.37
C ARG A 469 17.56 -13.25 11.21
N MET A 470 16.77 -12.93 10.17
CA MET A 470 16.22 -11.60 9.96
C MET A 470 15.31 -11.17 11.12
N ALA A 471 14.39 -12.04 11.54
CA ALA A 471 13.48 -11.78 12.65
C ALA A 471 14.24 -11.44 13.95
N ARG A 472 15.34 -12.16 14.23
CA ARG A 472 16.18 -11.96 15.42
C ARG A 472 16.98 -10.66 15.42
N LEU A 473 17.15 -9.97 14.30
CA LEU A 473 17.87 -8.69 14.26
C LEU A 473 17.05 -7.55 14.90
N GLY A 474 15.74 -7.71 15.06
CA GLY A 474 14.87 -6.69 15.66
C GLY A 474 14.82 -5.40 14.82
N VAL A 475 14.85 -5.55 13.50
CA VAL A 475 14.63 -4.47 12.51
C VAL A 475 13.65 -4.96 11.46
N HIS A 476 13.10 -4.03 10.67
CA HIS A 476 12.21 -4.38 9.56
C HIS A 476 12.90 -5.40 8.62
N PRO A 477 12.21 -6.42 8.07
CA PRO A 477 12.82 -7.47 7.23
C PRO A 477 13.64 -6.93 6.05
N ARG A 478 13.20 -5.81 5.46
CA ARG A 478 13.94 -5.07 4.42
C ARG A 478 15.31 -4.58 4.89
N LEU A 479 15.36 -4.01 6.09
CA LEU A 479 16.61 -3.55 6.70
C LEU A 479 17.49 -4.71 7.17
N ALA A 480 16.87 -5.82 7.60
CA ALA A 480 17.58 -7.05 7.93
C ALA A 480 18.26 -7.64 6.69
N ARG A 481 17.58 -7.70 5.54
CA ARG A 481 18.18 -8.05 4.25
C ARG A 481 19.36 -7.15 3.92
N ALA A 482 19.16 -5.83 3.96
CA ALA A 482 20.22 -4.89 3.62
C ALA A 482 21.46 -5.05 4.51
N LEU A 483 21.27 -5.35 5.79
CA LEU A 483 22.35 -5.65 6.71
C LEU A 483 23.10 -6.92 6.32
N LEU A 484 22.39 -8.02 6.08
CA LEU A 484 22.98 -9.34 5.83
C LEU A 484 23.67 -9.40 4.46
N ASP A 485 23.00 -8.90 3.41
CA ASP A 485 23.50 -8.96 2.04
C ASP A 485 24.60 -7.91 1.83
N GLY A 486 24.38 -6.69 2.34
CA GLY A 486 25.37 -5.61 2.20
C GLY A 486 26.62 -5.82 3.06
N ALA A 487 26.56 -6.62 4.13
CA ALA A 487 27.73 -6.90 4.96
C ALA A 487 28.88 -7.57 4.19
N GLY A 488 28.58 -8.37 3.16
CA GLY A 488 29.59 -8.99 2.28
C GLY A 488 30.33 -7.98 1.42
N GLU A 489 29.61 -6.96 0.93
CA GLU A 489 30.13 -5.97 -0.03
C GLU A 489 30.81 -4.77 0.65
N VAL A 490 30.20 -4.23 1.72
CA VAL A 490 30.67 -2.98 2.36
C VAL A 490 31.28 -3.21 3.74
N GLY A 491 31.23 -4.45 4.23
CA GLY A 491 31.62 -4.83 5.58
C GLY A 491 30.52 -4.60 6.62
N MET A 492 30.41 -5.55 7.56
CA MET A 492 29.36 -5.60 8.60
C MET A 492 29.20 -4.29 9.39
N ARG A 493 30.31 -3.60 9.73
CA ARG A 493 30.25 -2.35 10.49
C ARG A 493 29.54 -1.24 9.71
N ARG A 494 29.88 -1.07 8.43
CA ARG A 494 29.31 0.00 7.60
C ARG A 494 27.86 -0.30 7.24
N ALA A 495 27.55 -1.56 6.93
CA ALA A 495 26.17 -2.00 6.77
C ALA A 495 25.32 -1.70 8.01
N ALA A 496 25.81 -2.05 9.21
CA ALA A 496 25.12 -1.78 10.47
C ALA A 496 24.92 -0.28 10.74
N GLU A 497 25.92 0.54 10.43
CA GLU A 497 25.86 1.99 10.58
C GLU A 497 24.79 2.62 9.67
N VAL A 498 24.70 2.23 8.40
CA VAL A 498 23.68 2.75 7.48
C VAL A 498 22.29 2.22 7.87
N VAL A 499 22.17 0.92 8.20
CA VAL A 499 20.89 0.32 8.64
C VAL A 499 20.39 0.97 9.94
N ALA A 500 21.26 1.29 10.89
CA ALA A 500 20.88 2.02 12.09
C ALA A 500 20.30 3.40 11.76
N LEU A 501 20.91 4.11 10.80
CA LEU A 501 20.45 5.42 10.36
C LEU A 501 19.08 5.32 9.66
N LEU A 502 18.89 4.32 8.80
CA LEU A 502 17.60 4.07 8.15
C LEU A 502 16.51 3.65 9.13
N SER A 503 16.87 2.98 10.22
CA SER A 503 15.89 2.52 11.19
C SER A 503 15.49 3.55 12.25
N GLU A 504 16.35 4.52 12.57
CA GLU A 504 16.06 5.57 13.56
C GLU A 504 15.66 6.91 12.93
N GLU A 505 15.49 6.97 11.60
CA GLU A 505 15.24 8.15 10.74
C GLU A 505 16.03 9.41 11.16
N PRO A 506 17.04 9.85 10.38
CA PRO A 506 17.87 10.98 10.76
C PRO A 506 17.06 12.30 10.83
N PRO A 507 17.50 13.26 11.66
CA PRO A 507 16.91 14.60 11.68
C PRO A 507 16.91 15.23 10.28
N ARG A 508 15.83 15.94 9.93
CA ARG A 508 15.72 16.62 8.61
C ARG A 508 16.81 17.66 8.37
N SER A 509 17.40 18.20 9.44
CA SER A 509 18.54 19.12 9.37
C SER A 509 19.79 18.47 8.77
N TYR A 510 19.86 17.13 8.68
CA TYR A 510 20.97 16.42 8.04
C TYR A 510 20.88 16.41 6.50
N GLY A 511 19.77 16.89 5.93
CA GLY A 511 19.56 16.97 4.47
C GLY A 511 18.85 15.75 3.88
N ASP A 512 18.80 15.70 2.55
CA ASP A 512 18.14 14.65 1.76
C ASP A 512 19.10 13.59 1.20
N ASP A 513 20.42 13.83 1.28
CA ASP A 513 21.47 12.88 0.89
C ASP A 513 21.86 11.97 2.06
N LEU A 514 21.56 10.68 1.91
CA LEU A 514 21.84 9.64 2.90
C LEU A 514 23.32 9.54 3.27
N ALA A 515 24.23 9.66 2.29
CA ALA A 515 25.66 9.55 2.56
C ALA A 515 26.19 10.80 3.29
N ALA A 516 25.63 11.98 2.98
CA ALA A 516 25.92 13.21 3.73
C ALA A 516 25.38 13.16 5.16
N ALA A 517 24.16 12.63 5.34
CA ALA A 517 23.59 12.39 6.66
C ALA A 517 24.43 11.39 7.47
N TRP A 518 24.94 10.35 6.83
CA TRP A 518 25.82 9.36 7.46
C TRP A 518 27.16 9.97 7.91
N ARG A 519 27.80 10.80 7.07
CA ARG A 519 29.01 11.54 7.46
C ARG A 519 28.74 12.52 8.60
N THR A 520 27.57 13.14 8.62
CA THR A 520 27.16 14.07 9.68
C THR A 520 26.97 13.36 11.02
N VAL A 521 26.24 12.24 11.06
CA VAL A 521 26.05 11.49 12.30
C VAL A 521 27.36 10.92 12.86
N ARG A 522 28.31 10.55 11.99
CA ARG A 522 29.65 10.08 12.37
C ARG A 522 30.49 11.15 13.06
N ARG A 523 30.37 12.42 12.62
CA ARG A 523 31.03 13.55 13.29
C ARG A 523 30.48 13.77 14.70
N GLY A 524 29.21 13.40 14.93
CA GLY A 524 28.55 13.53 16.23
C GLY A 524 28.16 14.97 16.55
N GLY A 525 27.90 15.23 17.84
CA GLY A 525 27.52 16.56 18.34
C GLY A 525 26.07 16.69 18.82
N ASP A 526 25.26 15.64 18.73
CA ASP A 526 23.89 15.63 19.24
C ASP A 526 23.48 14.30 19.90
N ALA A 527 22.32 14.33 20.56
CA ALA A 527 21.73 13.15 21.21
C ALA A 527 21.30 12.05 20.23
N TYR A 528 21.08 12.38 18.95
CA TYR A 528 20.77 11.39 17.92
C TYR A 528 21.98 10.51 17.62
N ALA A 529 23.17 11.11 17.44
CA ALA A 529 24.40 10.39 17.13
C ALA A 529 24.81 9.39 18.22
N ALA A 530 24.48 9.65 19.49
CA ALA A 530 24.72 8.70 20.58
C ALA A 530 23.86 7.43 20.45
N ARG A 531 22.55 7.60 20.22
CA ARG A 531 21.60 6.49 20.01
C ARG A 531 21.93 5.68 18.77
N TRP A 532 22.20 6.37 17.66
CA TRP A 532 22.64 5.75 16.41
C TRP A 532 23.89 4.88 16.59
N ARG A 533 24.92 5.36 17.32
CA ARG A 533 26.14 4.58 17.60
C ARG A 533 25.85 3.30 18.37
N GLN A 534 24.95 3.37 19.35
CA GLN A 534 24.57 2.21 20.15
C GLN A 534 23.83 1.18 19.30
N GLU A 535 22.89 1.64 18.47
CA GLU A 535 22.15 0.79 17.55
C GLU A 535 23.06 0.14 16.49
N ALA A 536 23.98 0.91 15.89
CA ALA A 536 24.96 0.39 14.95
C ALA A 536 25.84 -0.70 15.57
N ARG A 537 26.28 -0.53 16.83
CA ARG A 537 27.03 -1.57 17.55
C ARG A 537 26.21 -2.82 17.82
N ARG A 538 24.94 -2.66 18.24
CA ARG A 538 24.00 -3.77 18.45
C ARG A 538 23.81 -4.58 17.17
N LEU A 539 23.52 -3.90 16.07
CA LEU A 539 23.33 -4.53 14.76
C LEU A 539 24.60 -5.21 14.26
N ALA A 540 25.76 -4.56 14.41
CA ALA A 540 27.05 -5.14 14.06
C ALA A 540 27.35 -6.43 14.84
N ALA A 541 27.00 -6.47 16.13
CA ALA A 541 27.16 -7.66 16.97
C ALA A 541 26.17 -8.77 16.57
N ALA A 542 24.89 -8.42 16.39
CA ALA A 542 23.84 -9.38 16.04
C ALA A 542 24.06 -10.01 14.65
N GLY A 543 24.49 -9.24 13.66
CA GLY A 543 24.77 -9.76 12.32
C GLY A 543 26.03 -10.62 12.20
N ARG A 544 26.96 -10.56 13.17
CA ARG A 544 28.14 -11.44 13.22
C ARG A 544 27.85 -12.83 13.78
N GLN A 545 26.75 -13.01 14.50
CA GLN A 545 26.39 -14.32 15.05
C GLN A 545 25.86 -15.23 13.93
N ALA A 546 26.75 -16.05 13.36
CA ALA A 546 26.37 -17.18 12.51
C ALA A 546 25.84 -18.34 13.38
N PRO A 547 24.81 -19.09 12.97
CA PRO A 547 24.43 -20.32 13.65
C PRO A 547 25.50 -21.37 13.31
N GLY A 548 26.39 -21.66 14.26
CA GLY A 548 27.53 -22.53 14.01
C GLY A 548 28.39 -22.83 15.23
N ARG A 549 27.77 -23.04 16.39
CA ARG A 549 28.24 -23.93 17.48
C ARG A 549 27.20 -23.88 18.58
N ALA A 550 26.48 -24.99 18.76
CA ALA A 550 25.79 -25.24 20.01
C ALA A 550 26.79 -25.01 21.15
N ASP A 551 26.39 -24.18 22.09
CA ASP A 551 27.06 -24.00 23.36
C ASP A 551 27.20 -25.41 23.97
N LYS A 552 28.43 -25.93 24.03
CA LYS A 552 28.70 -27.18 24.75
C LYS A 552 28.54 -26.85 26.23
N GLY A 553 27.31 -27.00 26.72
CA GLY A 553 27.05 -27.12 28.14
C GLY A 553 27.94 -28.22 28.72
N ALA A 554 28.60 -27.88 29.83
CA ALA A 554 29.35 -28.79 30.68
C ALA A 554 28.48 -30.00 31.11
N PRO A 555 29.10 -31.15 31.44
CA PRO A 555 28.41 -32.43 31.48
C PRO A 555 27.49 -32.52 32.70
N ILE A 556 26.23 -32.90 32.45
CA ILE A 556 25.35 -33.40 33.49
C ILE A 556 25.60 -34.90 33.57
N SER A 557 26.24 -35.32 34.66
CA SER A 557 26.31 -36.70 35.13
C SER A 557 24.92 -37.19 35.50
N GLY A 558 24.53 -38.37 35.02
CA GLY A 558 23.31 -39.05 35.45
C GLY A 558 23.07 -40.33 34.66
N ASP A 559 23.37 -41.45 35.29
CA ASP A 559 23.19 -42.83 34.85
C ASP A 559 21.71 -43.24 34.65
N ALA A 560 21.54 -44.38 33.96
CA ALA A 560 20.36 -45.26 33.83
C ALA A 560 19.26 -44.76 32.85
N GLU A 561 18.68 -45.59 31.96
CA GLU A 561 18.53 -47.04 31.96
C GLU A 561 18.19 -47.54 30.54
N ALA A 562 18.49 -48.82 30.29
CA ALA A 562 18.33 -49.51 29.02
C ALA A 562 16.86 -49.76 28.65
N GLY A 563 16.54 -49.61 27.36
CA GLY A 563 15.26 -49.98 26.75
C GLY A 563 15.46 -50.38 25.30
N THR A 564 15.81 -51.64 25.10
CA THR A 564 15.91 -52.34 23.82
C THR A 564 14.55 -52.39 23.14
N GLU A 565 14.43 -51.93 21.89
CA GLU A 565 13.51 -52.56 20.94
C GLU A 565 13.90 -52.24 19.48
N ALA A 566 14.05 -53.33 18.73
CA ALA A 566 14.47 -53.37 17.34
C ALA A 566 13.26 -53.23 16.40
N GLY A 567 13.45 -52.53 15.28
CA GLY A 567 12.45 -52.37 14.23
C GLY A 567 13.09 -52.13 12.88
N THR A 568 13.71 -53.17 12.34
CA THR A 568 14.29 -53.23 10.99
C THR A 568 13.19 -53.14 9.93
N GLN A 569 13.21 -52.14 9.04
CA GLN A 569 12.75 -52.30 7.65
C GLN A 569 13.63 -51.51 6.68
N ASN A 570 13.98 -52.20 5.60
CA ASN A 570 15.03 -51.92 4.65
C ASN A 570 14.38 -51.75 3.26
N GLY A 571 15.00 -50.95 2.39
CA GLY A 571 14.64 -50.80 0.96
C GLY A 571 14.24 -49.36 0.61
N MET A 572 14.76 -48.69 -0.42
CA MET A 572 15.59 -49.12 -1.54
C MET A 572 16.21 -47.83 -2.12
N ARG A 573 17.51 -47.88 -2.45
CA ARG A 573 18.22 -46.81 -3.16
C ARG A 573 17.89 -46.85 -4.66
N ALA A 574 17.69 -45.68 -5.26
CA ALA A 574 18.03 -45.43 -6.65
C ALA A 574 18.56 -43.98 -6.75
N GLY A 575 19.82 -43.86 -7.15
CA GLY A 575 20.49 -42.58 -7.37
C GLY A 575 20.73 -42.33 -8.85
N THR A 576 20.60 -41.08 -9.25
CA THR A 576 21.19 -40.41 -10.42
C THR A 576 20.92 -38.93 -10.16
N GLY A 577 21.81 -37.97 -10.26
CA GLY A 577 23.07 -37.86 -10.99
C GLY A 577 23.17 -36.38 -11.33
N SER A 578 24.07 -35.67 -10.64
CA SER A 578 24.39 -34.26 -10.82
C SER A 578 24.86 -33.98 -12.25
N GLY A 579 24.37 -32.89 -12.85
CA GLY A 579 24.79 -32.40 -14.16
C GLY A 579 24.76 -30.89 -14.21
N ALA A 580 25.78 -30.24 -13.66
CA ALA A 580 26.08 -28.83 -13.90
C ALA A 580 26.81 -28.70 -15.25
N CYS A 581 26.27 -27.90 -16.16
CA CYS A 581 26.94 -27.52 -17.41
C CYS A 581 27.28 -26.03 -17.40
N SER A 582 28.58 -25.77 -17.28
CA SER A 582 29.26 -24.55 -17.66
C SER A 582 29.18 -24.33 -19.17
N ALA A 583 28.83 -23.12 -19.63
CA ALA A 583 29.00 -22.71 -21.02
C ALA A 583 30.09 -21.65 -21.12
N ALA A 584 31.18 -22.03 -21.78
CA ALA A 584 32.35 -21.23 -22.07
C ALA A 584 32.09 -20.24 -23.22
N ALA A 585 32.73 -19.09 -23.12
CA ALA A 585 32.83 -18.07 -24.15
C ALA A 585 33.77 -18.53 -25.29
N ALA A 586 33.34 -18.30 -26.54
CA ALA A 586 34.18 -18.39 -27.73
C ALA A 586 34.42 -16.97 -28.26
N GLY A 587 35.69 -16.61 -28.39
CA GLY A 587 36.13 -15.39 -29.07
C GLY A 587 36.44 -15.63 -30.55
N THR A 588 36.44 -14.56 -31.34
CA THR A 588 37.50 -14.14 -32.29
C THR A 588 36.97 -13.05 -33.24
N GLY A 589 37.83 -12.07 -33.55
CA GLY A 589 37.58 -11.08 -34.61
C GLY A 589 38.18 -9.70 -34.34
N ALA A 590 39.47 -9.55 -34.63
CA ALA A 590 40.25 -8.33 -34.47
C ALA A 590 40.06 -7.33 -35.63
N SER A 591 40.15 -6.04 -35.33
CA SER A 591 40.66 -5.01 -36.25
C SER A 591 41.33 -3.88 -35.46
N ARG A 592 42.57 -3.59 -35.87
CA ARG A 592 43.52 -2.63 -35.28
C ARG A 592 43.40 -1.27 -35.97
N ASP A 593 43.61 -0.20 -35.21
CA ASP A 593 44.30 1.08 -35.53
C ASP A 593 44.34 1.84 -34.17
N GLY A 594 45.46 2.11 -33.49
CA GLY A 594 46.64 2.92 -33.85
C GLY A 594 46.34 4.41 -33.57
N GLY A 595 46.87 5.15 -32.60
CA GLY A 595 47.80 4.97 -31.49
C GLY A 595 48.01 6.35 -30.81
N ALA A 596 48.42 6.39 -29.53
CA ALA A 596 49.28 7.41 -28.90
C ALA A 596 49.24 7.30 -27.36
N SER A 597 50.36 6.89 -26.75
CA SER A 597 50.62 7.03 -25.31
C SER A 597 51.13 8.44 -24.99
N PRO A 598 51.03 8.87 -23.72
CA PRO A 598 52.26 8.91 -22.93
C PRO A 598 52.12 8.44 -21.47
N GLY A 599 53.23 7.96 -20.92
CA GLY A 599 53.62 8.28 -19.53
C GLY A 599 53.37 7.21 -18.46
N ARG A 600 54.41 6.41 -18.18
CA ARG A 600 54.52 5.51 -17.02
C ARG A 600 54.41 6.26 -15.69
N GLY A 601 53.65 5.70 -14.76
CA GLY A 601 53.65 6.05 -13.34
C GLY A 601 53.43 4.80 -12.48
N THR A 602 54.54 4.21 -12.07
CA THR A 602 54.80 3.31 -10.92
C THR A 602 53.62 2.59 -10.24
N SER A 603 53.72 1.25 -10.29
CA SER A 603 53.20 0.27 -9.34
C SER A 603 52.98 0.82 -7.92
N ARG A 604 51.75 0.71 -7.43
CA ARG A 604 51.44 0.69 -6.00
C ARG A 604 50.61 -0.54 -5.70
N ASP A 605 51.09 -1.25 -4.68
CA ASP A 605 50.53 -2.43 -4.06
C ASP A 605 49.01 -2.40 -3.87
N GLY A 606 48.42 -3.57 -4.11
CA GLY A 606 47.05 -3.86 -3.80
C GLY A 606 46.82 -3.91 -2.29
N THR A 607 46.00 -2.97 -1.81
CA THR A 607 45.19 -3.14 -0.61
C THR A 607 43.73 -3.18 -1.04
N ALA A 608 43.00 -4.22 -0.62
CA ALA A 608 41.59 -4.45 -0.89
C ALA A 608 40.75 -3.15 -0.82
N GLY A 609 40.14 -2.79 -1.95
CA GLY A 609 39.40 -1.54 -2.11
C GLY A 609 38.12 -1.51 -1.29
N GLY A 610 38.13 -0.79 -0.17
CA GLY A 610 36.90 -0.48 0.55
C GLY A 610 36.03 0.47 -0.28
N ALA A 611 34.79 0.08 -0.57
CA ALA A 611 33.79 0.92 -1.26
C ALA A 611 33.74 2.34 -0.65
N SER A 612 33.51 3.39 -1.43
CA SER A 612 33.33 4.74 -0.87
C SER A 612 32.12 4.77 0.09
N ASP A 613 32.05 5.74 1.01
CA ASP A 613 30.87 5.90 1.89
C ASP A 613 29.59 6.11 1.06
N ASP A 614 29.70 6.75 -0.11
CA ASP A 614 28.60 6.94 -1.06
C ASP A 614 28.11 5.61 -1.64
N ALA A 615 29.02 4.80 -2.19
CA ALA A 615 28.68 3.48 -2.71
C ALA A 615 28.08 2.58 -1.63
N GLY A 616 28.62 2.65 -0.40
CA GLY A 616 28.11 1.87 0.72
C GLY A 616 26.70 2.29 1.16
N ALA A 617 26.44 3.59 1.29
CA ALA A 617 25.11 4.10 1.61
C ALA A 617 24.09 3.76 0.51
N GLY A 618 24.51 3.92 -0.75
CA GLY A 618 23.73 3.60 -1.95
C GLY A 618 23.30 2.15 -2.01
N LEU A 619 24.25 1.21 -1.91
CA LEU A 619 23.98 -0.22 -1.95
C LEU A 619 23.04 -0.66 -0.83
N ILE A 620 23.28 -0.23 0.42
CA ILE A 620 22.45 -0.61 1.57
C ILE A 620 21.01 -0.10 1.41
N ALA A 621 20.83 1.15 0.94
CA ALA A 621 19.50 1.68 0.66
C ALA A 621 18.80 0.92 -0.48
N ALA A 622 19.53 0.59 -1.55
CA ALA A 622 18.99 -0.15 -2.69
C ALA A 622 18.57 -1.58 -2.30
N LEU A 623 19.37 -2.27 -1.48
CA LEU A 623 19.04 -3.61 -0.97
C LEU A 623 17.82 -3.59 -0.05
N ALA A 624 17.66 -2.55 0.77
CA ALA A 624 16.50 -2.39 1.64
C ALA A 624 15.22 -2.14 0.83
N PHE A 625 15.31 -1.31 -0.21
CA PHE A 625 14.15 -0.84 -0.96
C PHE A 625 14.36 -1.03 -2.48
N PRO A 626 14.45 -2.28 -2.97
CA PRO A 626 14.71 -2.56 -4.39
C PRO A 626 13.63 -1.97 -5.30
N GLU A 627 12.37 -1.94 -4.85
CA GLU A 627 11.26 -1.33 -5.58
C GLU A 627 11.36 0.20 -5.67
N ARG A 628 12.21 0.82 -4.86
CA ARG A 628 12.47 2.27 -4.80
C ARG A 628 13.81 2.67 -5.41
N VAL A 629 14.52 1.73 -6.03
CA VAL A 629 15.59 2.03 -6.98
C VAL A 629 14.98 2.85 -8.11
N ALA A 630 15.59 3.98 -8.45
CA ALA A 630 14.98 4.97 -9.33
C ALA A 630 15.94 5.45 -10.42
N ARG A 631 15.43 5.62 -11.64
CA ARG A 631 16.16 6.16 -12.79
C ARG A 631 15.64 7.55 -13.15
N ALA A 632 16.54 8.48 -13.47
CA ALA A 632 16.18 9.83 -13.85
C ALA A 632 15.29 9.86 -15.11
N ARG A 633 14.26 10.70 -15.08
CA ARG A 633 13.42 11.08 -16.25
C ARG A 633 13.63 12.54 -16.67
N GLY A 634 14.24 13.34 -15.80
CA GLY A 634 14.56 14.75 -15.98
C GLY A 634 15.26 15.27 -14.73
N VAL A 635 15.59 16.57 -14.70
CA VAL A 635 16.29 17.17 -13.55
C VAL A 635 15.41 17.07 -12.30
N GLY A 636 15.88 16.35 -11.28
CA GLY A 636 15.14 16.16 -10.02
C GLY A 636 13.86 15.31 -10.11
N SER A 637 13.60 14.64 -11.24
CA SER A 637 12.46 13.76 -11.45
C SER A 637 12.90 12.35 -11.83
N TYR A 638 12.34 11.35 -11.16
CA TYR A 638 12.75 9.96 -11.22
C TYR A 638 11.56 9.02 -11.44
N LEU A 639 11.83 7.84 -12.00
CA LEU A 639 10.92 6.70 -12.00
C LEU A 639 11.49 5.62 -11.11
N MET A 640 10.75 5.22 -10.08
CA MET A 640 11.11 4.06 -9.27
C MET A 640 10.79 2.74 -10.00
N ALA A 641 11.49 1.68 -9.65
CA ALA A 641 11.26 0.33 -10.16
C ALA A 641 9.81 -0.16 -9.90
N SER A 642 9.15 0.34 -8.86
CA SER A 642 7.71 0.14 -8.60
C SER A 642 6.77 0.77 -9.64
N GLY A 643 7.28 1.61 -10.55
CA GLY A 643 6.49 2.36 -11.53
C GLY A 643 5.97 3.70 -11.02
N THR A 644 6.18 4.01 -9.74
CA THR A 644 5.79 5.30 -9.16
C THR A 644 6.84 6.38 -9.50
N GLY A 645 6.39 7.52 -10.00
CA GLY A 645 7.25 8.69 -10.19
C GLY A 645 7.71 9.24 -8.84
N ALA A 646 8.91 9.79 -8.76
CA ALA A 646 9.48 10.37 -7.55
C ALA A 646 10.14 11.72 -7.83
N GLU A 647 9.94 12.69 -6.95
CA GLU A 647 10.42 14.06 -7.10
C GLU A 647 11.24 14.49 -5.87
N LEU A 648 12.35 15.18 -6.11
CA LEU A 648 13.12 15.86 -5.07
C LEU A 648 12.48 17.20 -4.70
N ALA A 649 12.73 17.68 -3.49
CA ALA A 649 12.22 18.97 -3.05
C ALA A 649 12.64 20.11 -4.01
N GLY A 650 11.68 20.94 -4.41
CA GLY A 650 11.91 22.08 -5.31
C GLY A 650 12.03 21.74 -6.80
N ALA A 651 11.69 20.53 -7.25
CA ALA A 651 11.63 20.18 -8.68
C ALA A 651 10.38 20.75 -9.40
N GLY A 652 9.36 21.20 -8.66
CA GLY A 652 8.10 21.74 -9.18
C GLY A 652 7.78 23.19 -8.77
N ALA A 653 8.77 23.96 -8.30
CA ALA A 653 8.56 25.38 -7.98
C ALA A 653 8.67 26.21 -9.27
N GLY A 654 7.64 27.00 -9.59
CA GLY A 654 7.66 27.94 -10.71
C GLY A 654 8.83 28.93 -10.63
N PRO A 655 9.10 29.69 -11.71
CA PRO A 655 10.25 30.58 -11.77
C PRO A 655 10.17 31.62 -10.65
N GLY A 656 11.06 31.56 -9.65
CA GLY A 656 11.16 32.59 -8.62
C GLY A 656 11.41 32.14 -7.18
N THR A 657 11.28 30.85 -6.85
CA THR A 657 11.65 30.37 -5.49
C THR A 657 13.13 30.01 -5.47
N ARG A 658 13.95 30.78 -4.72
CA ARG A 658 15.38 30.51 -4.56
C ARG A 658 15.57 29.11 -3.95
N ALA A 659 16.09 28.19 -4.77
CA ALA A 659 16.57 26.89 -4.34
C ALA A 659 17.69 27.10 -3.32
N GLY A 660 17.61 26.42 -2.16
CA GLY A 660 18.81 26.15 -1.38
C GLY A 660 19.79 25.32 -2.21
N ASP A 661 21.09 25.42 -1.91
CA ASP A 661 22.19 24.73 -2.57
C ASP A 661 21.77 23.37 -3.16
N GLY A 662 21.85 23.25 -4.48
CA GLY A 662 21.29 22.12 -5.22
C GLY A 662 21.87 20.80 -4.73
N SER A 663 21.03 19.95 -4.11
CA SER A 663 21.42 18.59 -3.73
C SER A 663 21.92 17.84 -4.97
N ARG A 664 23.11 17.22 -4.88
CA ARG A 664 23.71 16.40 -5.96
C ARG A 664 22.78 15.29 -6.47
N LEU A 665 21.77 14.94 -5.67
CA LEU A 665 20.71 14.02 -6.04
C LEU A 665 19.91 14.52 -7.26
N ARG A 666 19.92 15.80 -7.63
CA ARG A 666 19.13 16.33 -8.76
C ARG A 666 19.68 15.95 -10.13
N GLU A 667 20.99 15.73 -10.21
CA GLU A 667 21.72 15.46 -11.45
C GLU A 667 22.13 13.98 -11.58
N ALA A 668 21.87 13.17 -10.55
CA ALA A 668 22.19 11.75 -10.55
C ALA A 668 21.36 10.98 -11.59
N GLY A 669 22.00 10.08 -12.33
CA GLY A 669 21.28 9.19 -13.27
C GLY A 669 20.41 8.15 -12.55
N TRP A 670 20.86 7.70 -11.38
CA TRP A 670 20.22 6.67 -10.57
C TRP A 670 20.26 7.00 -9.08
N LEU A 671 19.18 6.65 -8.38
CA LEU A 671 19.03 6.84 -6.94
C LEU A 671 18.52 5.57 -6.26
N ALA A 672 19.01 5.34 -5.04
CA ALA A 672 18.36 4.47 -4.06
C ALA A 672 17.51 5.35 -3.13
N VAL A 673 16.18 5.31 -3.26
CA VAL A 673 15.28 6.13 -2.44
C VAL A 673 14.96 5.41 -1.13
N ALA A 674 15.56 5.87 -0.03
CA ALA A 674 15.41 5.27 1.28
C ALA A 674 14.11 5.69 1.98
N VAL A 675 13.81 7.00 1.97
CA VAL A 675 12.60 7.56 2.56
C VAL A 675 11.88 8.37 1.51
N ALA A 676 10.64 7.98 1.25
CA ALA A 676 9.72 8.73 0.41
C ALA A 676 8.31 8.64 0.98
N ASP A 677 7.55 9.70 0.74
CA ASP A 677 6.15 9.77 1.13
C ASP A 677 5.32 10.24 -0.06
N ARG A 678 4.16 9.61 -0.29
CA ARG A 678 3.25 10.01 -1.37
C ARG A 678 1.93 10.50 -0.77
N PRO A 679 1.65 11.82 -0.81
CA PRO A 679 0.32 12.30 -0.49
C PRO A 679 -0.73 11.59 -1.37
N VAL A 680 -1.86 11.19 -0.81
CA VAL A 680 -2.87 10.34 -1.50
C VAL A 680 -3.29 10.89 -2.87
N ALA A 681 -3.32 12.22 -3.04
CA ALA A 681 -3.70 12.88 -4.29
C ALA A 681 -2.52 13.16 -5.25
N ALA A 682 -1.27 12.87 -4.87
CA ALA A 682 -0.09 13.18 -5.66
C ALA A 682 0.24 12.05 -6.64
N ALA A 683 0.49 12.38 -7.91
CA ALA A 683 0.94 11.43 -8.92
C ALA A 683 2.34 10.89 -8.60
N SER A 684 3.23 11.77 -8.11
CA SER A 684 4.61 11.46 -7.75
C SER A 684 4.78 11.36 -6.23
N ALA A 685 5.66 10.45 -5.79
CA ALA A 685 6.19 10.42 -4.44
C ALA A 685 7.18 11.55 -4.23
N ARG A 686 7.28 12.05 -2.99
CA ARG A 686 8.30 13.01 -2.61
C ARG A 686 9.46 12.28 -1.94
N VAL A 687 10.66 12.45 -2.49
CA VAL A 687 11.90 11.93 -1.91
C VAL A 687 12.28 12.77 -0.69
N ARG A 688 12.56 12.10 0.43
CA ARG A 688 13.00 12.71 1.70
C ARG A 688 14.43 12.36 2.03
N LEU A 689 14.87 11.15 1.67
CA LEU A 689 16.22 10.67 1.89
C LEU A 689 16.57 9.69 0.76
N ALA A 690 17.68 9.90 0.07
CA ALA A 690 18.16 9.01 -0.99
C ALA A 690 19.70 9.01 -1.06
N ALA A 691 20.25 8.01 -1.73
CA ALA A 691 21.66 7.94 -2.08
C ALA A 691 21.84 7.83 -3.59
N VAL A 692 22.90 8.42 -4.11
CA VAL A 692 23.33 8.22 -5.50
C VAL A 692 23.84 6.79 -5.65
N ILE A 693 23.41 6.11 -6.70
CA ILE A 693 23.92 4.79 -7.10
C ILE A 693 24.24 4.81 -8.60
N ASP A 694 24.89 3.77 -9.09
CA ASP A 694 25.03 3.48 -10.51
C ASP A 694 24.05 2.38 -10.95
N GLU A 695 24.01 2.14 -12.27
CA GLU A 695 23.15 1.12 -12.88
C GLU A 695 23.53 -0.30 -12.44
N GLU A 696 24.81 -0.57 -12.19
CA GLU A 696 25.29 -1.87 -11.73
C GLU A 696 24.74 -2.18 -10.33
N THR A 697 24.85 -1.24 -9.40
CA THR A 697 24.30 -1.33 -8.04
C THR A 697 22.77 -1.46 -8.09
N ALA A 698 22.10 -0.73 -8.97
CA ALA A 698 20.66 -0.82 -9.18
C ALA A 698 20.24 -2.24 -9.62
N CYS A 699 20.92 -2.81 -10.62
CA CYS A 699 20.65 -4.15 -11.13
C CYS A 699 20.99 -5.25 -10.11
N LEU A 700 22.08 -5.08 -9.35
CA LEU A 700 22.47 -6.01 -8.29
C LEU A 700 21.41 -6.04 -7.18
N ALA A 701 21.03 -4.89 -6.64
CA ALA A 701 20.15 -4.81 -5.48
C ALA A 701 18.69 -5.18 -5.82
N ALA A 702 18.22 -4.77 -7.00
CA ALA A 702 16.86 -5.01 -7.48
C ALA A 702 16.78 -6.15 -8.52
N GLY A 703 17.76 -7.07 -8.55
CA GLY A 703 17.83 -8.15 -9.54
C GLY A 703 16.58 -9.04 -9.59
N ALA A 704 15.86 -9.21 -8.48
CA ALA A 704 14.57 -9.92 -8.44
C ALA A 704 13.46 -9.25 -9.29
N LEU A 705 13.61 -7.97 -9.64
CA LEU A 705 12.70 -7.22 -10.51
C LEU A 705 13.19 -7.18 -11.96
N HIS A 706 14.35 -7.79 -12.25
CA HIS A 706 14.90 -7.80 -13.60
C HIS A 706 14.10 -8.75 -14.49
N SER A 707 13.67 -8.26 -15.65
CA SER A 707 12.92 -9.03 -16.63
C SER A 707 13.34 -8.67 -18.05
N SER A 708 13.27 -9.64 -18.95
CA SER A 708 13.49 -9.46 -20.38
C SER A 708 12.35 -10.10 -21.16
N GLY A 709 11.83 -9.41 -22.16
CA GLY A 709 10.76 -9.93 -22.99
C GLY A 709 10.57 -9.15 -24.28
N GLU A 710 9.69 -9.68 -25.13
CA GLU A 710 9.26 -9.01 -26.35
C GLU A 710 7.98 -8.20 -26.08
N GLU A 711 7.96 -6.96 -26.54
CA GLU A 711 6.75 -6.14 -26.57
C GLU A 711 6.39 -5.86 -28.02
N VAL A 712 5.21 -6.36 -28.43
CA VAL A 712 4.68 -6.18 -29.78
C VAL A 712 3.30 -5.53 -29.65
N ARG A 713 3.15 -4.31 -30.18
CA ARG A 713 1.91 -3.55 -30.08
C ARG A 713 1.62 -2.76 -31.34
N TRP A 714 0.35 -2.48 -31.58
CA TRP A 714 -0.08 -1.54 -32.61
C TRP A 714 0.12 -0.09 -32.13
N SER A 715 0.90 0.72 -32.84
CA SER A 715 1.15 2.14 -32.53
C SER A 715 1.11 2.98 -33.80
N ASP A 716 0.37 4.08 -33.77
CA ASP A 716 0.39 5.13 -34.81
C ASP A 716 0.35 4.61 -36.26
N ARG A 717 -0.42 3.53 -36.47
CA ARG A 717 -0.71 2.80 -37.71
C ARG A 717 0.18 1.59 -38.05
N ASP A 718 1.28 1.32 -37.33
CA ASP A 718 2.14 0.15 -37.60
C ASP A 718 2.35 -0.72 -36.36
N VAL A 719 2.85 -1.94 -36.55
CA VAL A 719 3.31 -2.79 -35.45
C VAL A 719 4.68 -2.33 -35.00
N VAL A 720 4.79 -1.97 -33.72
CA VAL A 720 6.06 -1.73 -33.04
C VAL A 720 6.43 -3.00 -32.27
N ALA A 721 7.50 -3.66 -32.70
CA ALA A 721 8.08 -4.83 -32.04
C ALA A 721 9.44 -4.46 -31.45
N ARG A 722 9.64 -4.73 -30.16
CA ARG A 722 10.89 -4.41 -29.46
C ARG A 722 11.22 -5.44 -28.38
N ALA A 723 12.51 -5.74 -28.24
CA ALA A 723 13.04 -6.51 -27.13
C ALA A 723 13.37 -5.52 -26.03
N VAL A 724 12.78 -5.72 -24.85
CA VAL A 724 12.91 -4.80 -23.74
C VAL A 724 13.51 -5.54 -22.56
N THR A 725 14.54 -4.94 -21.97
CA THR A 725 15.04 -5.35 -20.66
C THR A 725 14.62 -4.31 -19.64
N ARG A 726 13.99 -4.75 -18.55
CA ARG A 726 13.43 -3.88 -17.51
C ARG A 726 13.95 -4.26 -16.13
N LEU A 727 14.04 -3.25 -15.28
CA LEU A 727 14.16 -3.38 -13.83
C LEU A 727 12.84 -2.90 -13.22
N GLY A 728 11.90 -3.83 -13.01
CA GLY A 728 10.51 -3.50 -12.70
C GLY A 728 9.89 -2.65 -13.81
N ALA A 729 9.41 -1.46 -13.48
CA ALA A 729 8.87 -0.50 -14.44
C ALA A 729 9.95 0.29 -15.22
N ILE A 730 11.21 0.26 -14.78
CA ILE A 730 12.29 1.01 -15.42
C ILE A 730 12.75 0.24 -16.65
N GLU A 731 12.60 0.84 -17.82
CA GLU A 731 13.19 0.33 -19.05
C GLU A 731 14.69 0.59 -19.03
N LEU A 732 15.51 -0.45 -19.05
CA LEU A 732 16.98 -0.35 -19.10
C LEU A 732 17.43 -0.17 -20.55
N THR A 733 17.04 -1.12 -21.38
CA THR A 733 17.33 -1.14 -22.82
C THR A 733 16.10 -1.51 -23.62
N SER A 734 15.97 -0.94 -24.81
CA SER A 734 14.95 -1.29 -25.79
C SER A 734 15.61 -1.33 -27.17
N ARG A 735 15.45 -2.45 -27.87
CA ARG A 735 16.01 -2.64 -29.22
C ARG A 735 14.88 -3.07 -30.17
N PRO A 736 14.82 -2.55 -31.39
CA PRO A 736 13.86 -3.03 -32.39
C PRO A 736 14.00 -4.54 -32.62
N LEU A 737 12.88 -5.25 -32.69
CA LEU A 737 12.85 -6.68 -33.02
C LEU A 737 12.58 -6.87 -34.50
N GLY A 738 13.54 -7.48 -35.19
CA GLY A 738 13.39 -7.84 -36.60
C GLY A 738 12.48 -9.03 -36.83
N THR A 739 12.28 -9.90 -35.83
CA THR A 739 11.46 -11.12 -35.93
C THR A 739 10.69 -11.35 -34.61
N PRO A 740 9.57 -10.65 -34.37
CA PRO A 740 8.75 -10.88 -33.19
C PRO A 740 8.10 -12.25 -33.19
N ASP A 741 7.78 -12.75 -31.99
CA ASP A 741 6.92 -13.91 -31.79
C ASP A 741 5.62 -13.79 -32.62
N PRO A 742 5.31 -14.77 -33.50
CA PRO A 742 4.11 -14.76 -34.32
C PRO A 742 2.80 -14.65 -33.52
N ALA A 743 2.73 -15.14 -32.29
CA ALA A 743 1.55 -14.99 -31.43
C ALA A 743 1.38 -13.55 -30.93
N LEU A 744 2.46 -12.91 -30.47
CA LEU A 744 2.42 -11.51 -30.04
C LEU A 744 2.13 -10.56 -31.22
N LEU A 745 2.67 -10.87 -32.40
CA LEU A 745 2.36 -10.13 -33.63
C LEU A 745 0.88 -10.24 -33.98
N ARG A 746 0.32 -11.46 -33.98
CA ARG A 746 -1.12 -11.68 -34.22
C ARG A 746 -1.98 -10.86 -33.26
N HIS A 747 -1.71 -10.94 -31.95
CA HIS A 747 -2.44 -10.17 -30.95
C HIS A 747 -2.37 -8.66 -31.20
N ALA A 748 -1.19 -8.13 -31.55
CA ALA A 748 -1.00 -6.72 -31.85
C ALA A 748 -1.82 -6.27 -33.07
N VAL A 749 -1.79 -7.04 -34.17
CA VAL A 749 -2.56 -6.75 -35.39
C VAL A 749 -4.07 -6.83 -35.14
N VAL A 750 -4.53 -7.84 -34.40
CA VAL A 750 -5.94 -7.95 -33.99
C VAL A 750 -6.38 -6.75 -33.16
N SER A 751 -5.55 -6.30 -32.21
CA SER A 751 -5.80 -5.08 -31.43
C SER A 751 -5.91 -3.85 -32.34
N GLY A 752 -5.05 -3.74 -33.36
CA GLY A 752 -5.11 -2.70 -34.38
C GLY A 752 -6.42 -2.70 -35.17
N LEU A 753 -6.83 -3.87 -35.68
CA LEU A 753 -8.10 -4.05 -36.41
C LEU A 753 -9.32 -3.73 -35.54
N ARG A 754 -9.31 -4.11 -34.25
CA ARG A 754 -10.39 -3.76 -33.32
C ARG A 754 -10.47 -2.27 -33.02
N ARG A 755 -9.32 -1.57 -33.02
CA ARG A 755 -9.24 -0.13 -32.75
C ARG A 755 -9.60 0.73 -33.97
N GLU A 756 -9.14 0.35 -35.16
CA GLU A 756 -9.29 1.15 -36.40
C GLU A 756 -10.37 0.60 -37.36
N GLY A 757 -10.88 -0.61 -37.12
CA GLY A 757 -11.91 -1.27 -37.91
C GLY A 757 -11.37 -2.00 -39.15
N LEU A 758 -12.30 -2.62 -39.89
CA LEU A 758 -12.00 -3.41 -41.09
C LEU A 758 -11.61 -2.56 -42.31
N GLY A 759 -11.67 -1.23 -42.20
CA GLY A 759 -11.22 -0.29 -43.23
C GLY A 759 -9.70 -0.31 -43.46
N LEU A 760 -8.94 -1.01 -42.62
CA LEU A 760 -7.51 -1.30 -42.85
C LEU A 760 -7.26 -2.30 -44.00
N LEU A 761 -8.28 -3.06 -44.40
CA LEU A 761 -8.18 -4.09 -45.44
C LEU A 761 -8.63 -3.55 -46.79
N ARG A 762 -8.19 -4.21 -47.87
CA ARG A 762 -8.66 -3.88 -49.21
C ARG A 762 -10.01 -4.53 -49.47
N TRP A 763 -11.02 -3.69 -49.71
CA TRP A 763 -12.37 -4.10 -50.09
C TRP A 763 -12.64 -3.79 -51.57
N PRO A 764 -12.16 -4.62 -52.51
CA PRO A 764 -12.51 -4.44 -53.91
C PRO A 764 -14.03 -4.61 -54.12
N PRO A 765 -14.61 -4.06 -55.21
CA PRO A 765 -16.04 -4.17 -55.47
C PRO A 765 -16.59 -5.61 -55.44
N ALA A 766 -15.78 -6.60 -55.81
CA ALA A 766 -16.13 -8.01 -55.73
C ALA A 766 -16.21 -8.53 -54.27
N ALA A 767 -15.34 -8.06 -53.38
CA ALA A 767 -15.38 -8.41 -51.95
C ALA A 767 -16.60 -7.80 -51.25
N VAL A 768 -16.94 -6.55 -51.57
CA VAL A 768 -18.16 -5.90 -51.08
C VAL A 768 -19.40 -6.67 -51.53
N ALA A 769 -19.46 -7.05 -52.81
CA ALA A 769 -20.56 -7.85 -53.35
C ALA A 769 -20.66 -9.24 -52.69
N LEU A 770 -19.53 -9.93 -52.48
CA LEU A 770 -19.50 -11.20 -51.75
C LEU A 770 -20.05 -11.04 -50.33
N ARG A 771 -19.59 -10.01 -49.61
CA ARG A 771 -20.03 -9.73 -48.24
C ARG A 771 -21.54 -9.43 -48.17
N GLN A 772 -22.06 -8.62 -49.08
CA GLN A 772 -23.51 -8.33 -49.15
C GLN A 772 -24.33 -9.58 -49.41
N ARG A 773 -23.88 -10.47 -50.32
CA ARG A 773 -24.53 -11.75 -50.60
C ARG A 773 -24.49 -12.68 -49.39
N MET A 774 -23.36 -12.78 -48.69
CA MET A 774 -23.24 -13.58 -47.47
C MET A 774 -24.16 -13.04 -46.36
N ALA A 775 -24.21 -11.72 -46.17
CA ALA A 775 -25.09 -11.06 -45.22
C ALA A 775 -26.57 -11.33 -45.53
N PHE A 776 -26.95 -11.27 -46.81
CA PHE A 776 -28.30 -11.63 -47.27
C PHE A 776 -28.65 -13.08 -46.92
N VAL A 777 -27.81 -14.05 -47.28
CA VAL A 777 -28.11 -15.46 -47.00
C VAL A 777 -28.14 -15.75 -45.49
N HIS A 778 -27.24 -15.14 -44.71
CA HIS A 778 -27.26 -15.26 -43.25
C HIS A 778 -28.55 -14.71 -42.65
N ARG A 779 -29.00 -13.52 -43.07
CA ARG A 779 -30.25 -12.90 -42.58
C ARG A 779 -31.48 -13.77 -42.85
N GLU A 780 -31.56 -14.35 -44.05
CA GLU A 780 -32.78 -15.05 -44.49
C GLU A 780 -32.81 -16.56 -44.15
N LEU A 781 -31.63 -17.20 -44.04
CA LEU A 781 -31.51 -18.64 -43.80
C LEU A 781 -30.91 -18.99 -42.43
N GLY A 782 -30.21 -18.06 -41.78
CA GLY A 782 -29.51 -18.32 -40.51
C GLY A 782 -28.34 -19.30 -40.67
N ALA A 783 -28.10 -20.11 -39.64
CA ALA A 783 -27.04 -21.12 -39.67
C ALA A 783 -27.25 -22.14 -40.82
N PRO A 784 -26.18 -22.63 -41.47
CA PRO A 784 -24.75 -22.47 -41.13
C PRO A 784 -24.07 -21.25 -41.76
N TRP A 785 -24.82 -20.32 -42.36
CA TRP A 785 -24.24 -19.12 -42.97
C TRP A 785 -23.76 -18.14 -41.89
N PRO A 786 -22.52 -17.63 -41.96
CA PRO A 786 -21.95 -16.81 -40.90
C PRO A 786 -22.49 -15.38 -40.92
N ASP A 787 -22.64 -14.76 -39.74
CA ASP A 787 -22.77 -13.31 -39.65
C ASP A 787 -21.47 -12.65 -40.15
N VAL A 788 -21.59 -11.70 -41.09
CA VAL A 788 -20.49 -10.94 -41.68
C VAL A 788 -20.61 -9.44 -41.37
N SER A 789 -21.32 -9.05 -40.31
CA SER A 789 -21.28 -7.71 -39.72
C SER A 789 -19.86 -7.34 -39.27
N ASP A 790 -19.55 -6.04 -39.19
CA ASP A 790 -18.20 -5.59 -38.76
C ASP A 790 -17.83 -6.15 -37.37
N ALA A 791 -18.80 -6.15 -36.45
CA ALA A 791 -18.62 -6.69 -35.11
C ALA A 791 -18.32 -8.20 -35.14
N ALA A 792 -19.11 -8.98 -35.86
CA ALA A 792 -18.92 -10.43 -35.97
C ALA A 792 -17.58 -10.79 -36.62
N LEU A 793 -17.17 -10.07 -37.67
CA LEU A 793 -15.90 -10.30 -38.36
C LEU A 793 -14.68 -9.93 -37.50
N LEU A 794 -14.78 -8.92 -36.64
CA LEU A 794 -13.73 -8.54 -35.68
C LEU A 794 -13.64 -9.50 -34.49
N GLU A 795 -14.76 -10.09 -34.09
CA GLU A 795 -14.81 -11.12 -33.04
C GLU A 795 -14.10 -12.39 -33.50
N ARG A 796 -14.38 -12.85 -34.73
CA ARG A 796 -13.80 -14.07 -35.33
C ARG A 796 -12.65 -13.82 -36.28
N VAL A 797 -11.93 -12.71 -36.12
CA VAL A 797 -10.90 -12.25 -37.05
C VAL A 797 -9.85 -13.32 -37.37
N GLU A 798 -9.54 -14.18 -36.40
CA GLU A 798 -8.56 -15.27 -36.55
C GLU A 798 -9.03 -16.35 -37.53
N ASP A 799 -10.34 -16.61 -37.60
CA ASP A 799 -10.92 -17.67 -38.43
C ASP A 799 -10.80 -17.38 -39.93
N TRP A 800 -10.80 -16.10 -40.31
CA TRP A 800 -10.79 -15.70 -41.72
C TRP A 800 -9.52 -14.95 -42.15
N LEU A 801 -8.77 -14.31 -41.24
CA LEU A 801 -7.51 -13.61 -41.52
C LEU A 801 -6.26 -14.27 -40.90
N GLY A 802 -6.36 -15.47 -40.32
CA GLY A 802 -5.30 -16.09 -39.52
C GLY A 802 -3.88 -16.08 -40.12
N VAL A 803 -3.73 -16.33 -41.44
CA VAL A 803 -2.42 -16.36 -42.11
C VAL A 803 -1.83 -14.95 -42.24
N GLU A 804 -2.67 -13.98 -42.56
CA GLU A 804 -2.29 -12.58 -42.77
C GLU A 804 -1.94 -11.91 -41.44
N LEU A 805 -2.64 -12.25 -40.35
CA LEU A 805 -2.37 -11.73 -39.00
C LEU A 805 -0.97 -12.08 -38.49
N GLY A 806 -0.40 -13.22 -38.90
CA GLY A 806 0.96 -13.65 -38.51
C GLY A 806 2.09 -13.03 -39.34
N ARG A 807 1.77 -12.25 -40.38
CA ARG A 807 2.75 -11.68 -41.31
C ARG A 807 2.70 -10.16 -41.39
N ALA A 808 1.54 -9.55 -41.18
CA ALA A 808 1.35 -8.11 -41.27
C ALA A 808 2.10 -7.38 -40.16
N ARG A 809 3.03 -6.49 -40.53
CA ARG A 809 3.78 -5.67 -39.57
C ARG A 809 3.56 -4.18 -39.80
N ARG A 810 3.11 -3.81 -40.99
CA ARG A 810 2.79 -2.44 -41.38
C ARG A 810 1.33 -2.33 -41.79
N ARG A 811 0.78 -1.13 -41.70
CA ARG A 811 -0.54 -0.80 -42.28
C ARG A 811 -0.63 -1.24 -43.74
N SER A 812 0.42 -0.97 -44.51
CA SER A 812 0.49 -1.31 -45.94
C SER A 812 0.38 -2.81 -46.20
N ASP A 813 0.73 -3.65 -45.23
CA ASP A 813 0.60 -5.10 -45.37
C ASP A 813 -0.88 -5.48 -45.30
N LEU A 814 -1.64 -4.88 -44.38
CA LEU A 814 -3.10 -5.05 -44.27
C LEU A 814 -3.85 -4.45 -45.46
N GLU A 815 -3.42 -3.28 -45.95
CA GLU A 815 -4.02 -2.63 -47.13
C GLU A 815 -3.82 -3.43 -48.42
N ARG A 816 -2.89 -4.40 -48.44
CA ARG A 816 -2.71 -5.34 -49.54
C ARG A 816 -3.57 -6.60 -49.41
N VAL A 817 -4.11 -6.88 -48.22
CA VAL A 817 -4.96 -8.05 -47.99
C VAL A 817 -6.30 -7.86 -48.68
N ASP A 818 -6.61 -8.77 -49.60
CA ASP A 818 -7.92 -8.83 -50.25
C ASP A 818 -8.93 -9.46 -49.28
N ALA A 819 -9.80 -8.61 -48.72
CA ALA A 819 -10.82 -9.06 -47.76
C ALA A 819 -11.78 -10.09 -48.36
N GLY A 820 -12.02 -10.07 -49.69
CA GLY A 820 -12.91 -11.01 -50.35
C GLY A 820 -12.35 -12.44 -50.37
N GLN A 821 -11.05 -12.58 -50.63
CA GLN A 821 -10.38 -13.89 -50.59
C GLN A 821 -10.38 -14.48 -49.18
N ALA A 822 -10.17 -13.63 -48.18
CA ALA A 822 -10.20 -14.03 -46.78
C ALA A 822 -11.63 -14.41 -46.33
N LEU A 823 -12.64 -13.61 -46.69
CA LEU A 823 -14.05 -13.87 -46.35
C LEU A 823 -14.57 -15.18 -46.93
N ALA A 824 -14.12 -15.59 -48.12
CA ALA A 824 -14.53 -16.85 -48.74
C ALA A 824 -14.19 -18.09 -47.88
N ARG A 825 -13.24 -17.97 -46.95
CA ARG A 825 -12.89 -19.03 -45.99
C ARG A 825 -14.00 -19.28 -44.95
N LEU A 826 -14.86 -18.29 -44.70
CA LEU A 826 -16.01 -18.41 -43.79
C LEU A 826 -17.22 -19.10 -44.44
N LEU A 827 -17.20 -19.34 -45.75
CA LEU A 827 -18.28 -20.09 -46.39
C LEU A 827 -18.35 -21.50 -45.77
N PRO A 828 -19.57 -22.05 -45.58
CA PRO A 828 -19.78 -23.34 -44.91
C PRO A 828 -19.41 -24.52 -45.81
N TRP A 829 -18.11 -24.66 -46.11
CA TRP A 829 -17.56 -25.74 -46.93
C TRP A 829 -17.71 -27.11 -46.26
N ALA A 830 -17.57 -27.16 -44.92
CA ALA A 830 -17.65 -28.39 -44.15
C ALA A 830 -19.04 -29.06 -44.20
N THR A 831 -20.11 -28.27 -44.34
CA THR A 831 -21.48 -28.80 -44.47
C THR A 831 -21.89 -29.03 -45.93
N GLY A 832 -21.07 -28.62 -46.90
CA GLY A 832 -21.39 -28.66 -48.33
C GLY A 832 -22.33 -27.55 -48.82
N ASP A 833 -22.88 -26.74 -47.93
CA ASP A 833 -23.84 -25.67 -48.29
C ASP A 833 -23.21 -24.57 -49.15
N ALA A 834 -21.89 -24.36 -49.04
CA ALA A 834 -21.16 -23.41 -49.88
C ALA A 834 -21.39 -23.62 -51.38
N ALA A 835 -21.56 -24.87 -51.84
CA ALA A 835 -21.84 -25.18 -53.25
C ALA A 835 -23.18 -24.60 -53.75
N ARG A 836 -24.11 -24.31 -52.84
CA ARG A 836 -25.42 -23.73 -53.15
C ARG A 836 -25.41 -22.20 -53.10
N PHE A 837 -24.30 -21.57 -52.70
CA PHE A 837 -24.24 -20.12 -52.48
C PHE A 837 -24.62 -19.31 -53.74
N ASP A 838 -24.09 -19.69 -54.90
CA ASP A 838 -24.40 -19.03 -56.17
C ASP A 838 -25.85 -19.27 -56.63
N ALA A 839 -26.49 -20.36 -56.18
CA ALA A 839 -27.91 -20.59 -56.45
C ALA A 839 -28.82 -19.84 -55.46
N LEU A 840 -28.42 -19.73 -54.19
CA LEU A 840 -29.19 -19.08 -53.13
C LEU A 840 -29.15 -17.55 -53.23
N ALA A 841 -28.00 -17.00 -53.62
CA ALA A 841 -27.78 -15.58 -53.81
C ALA A 841 -26.86 -15.36 -55.02
N PRO A 842 -27.36 -15.48 -56.26
CA PRO A 842 -26.55 -15.29 -57.47
C PRO A 842 -26.03 -13.86 -57.60
N GLU A 843 -24.84 -13.67 -58.17
CA GLU A 843 -24.35 -12.32 -58.52
C GLU A 843 -25.17 -11.70 -59.67
N ARG A 844 -25.60 -12.55 -60.61
CA ARG A 844 -26.40 -12.14 -61.77
C ARG A 844 -27.57 -13.11 -61.98
N LEU A 845 -28.74 -12.56 -62.27
CA LEU A 845 -29.92 -13.31 -62.65
C LEU A 845 -30.07 -13.31 -64.17
N GLU A 846 -30.36 -14.47 -64.73
CA GLU A 846 -30.76 -14.58 -66.13
C GLU A 846 -32.26 -14.29 -66.25
N VAL A 847 -32.62 -13.31 -67.06
CA VAL A 847 -34.01 -12.93 -67.34
C VAL A 847 -34.49 -13.58 -68.65
N PRO A 848 -35.80 -13.65 -68.94
CA PRO A 848 -36.32 -14.40 -70.09
C PRO A 848 -35.73 -14.03 -71.45
N SER A 849 -35.23 -12.80 -71.60
CA SER A 849 -34.52 -12.37 -72.83
C SER A 849 -33.15 -13.05 -73.04
N GLY A 850 -32.68 -13.85 -72.09
CA GLY A 850 -31.33 -14.41 -72.01
C GLY A 850 -30.27 -13.44 -71.45
N SER A 851 -30.65 -12.22 -71.09
CA SER A 851 -29.73 -11.26 -70.47
C SER A 851 -29.39 -11.66 -69.03
N ARG A 852 -28.13 -11.52 -68.63
CA ARG A 852 -27.65 -11.72 -67.25
C ARG A 852 -27.47 -10.41 -66.51
N ILE A 853 -28.44 -10.05 -65.69
CA ILE A 853 -28.54 -8.76 -64.99
C ILE A 853 -27.99 -8.90 -63.57
N ARG A 854 -27.15 -7.97 -63.13
CA ARG A 854 -26.59 -7.96 -61.78
C ARG A 854 -27.68 -7.69 -60.75
N ILE A 855 -27.64 -8.43 -59.65
CA ILE A 855 -28.52 -8.21 -58.50
C ILE A 855 -27.78 -7.32 -57.50
N ASP A 856 -28.47 -6.31 -57.00
CA ASP A 856 -28.00 -5.46 -55.91
C ASP A 856 -28.52 -5.98 -54.57
N TYR A 857 -27.63 -6.14 -53.60
CA TYR A 857 -27.90 -6.71 -52.27
C TYR A 857 -27.66 -5.68 -51.14
N GLU A 858 -27.43 -4.40 -51.47
CA GLU A 858 -27.14 -3.36 -50.47
C GLU A 858 -28.33 -3.05 -49.55
N GLY A 859 -29.56 -3.21 -50.04
CA GLY A 859 -30.80 -2.93 -49.31
C GLY A 859 -31.38 -4.11 -48.51
N GLU A 860 -32.55 -3.87 -47.91
CA GLU A 860 -33.33 -4.90 -47.17
C GLU A 860 -33.79 -6.05 -48.08
N GLN A 861 -34.01 -5.77 -49.37
CA GLN A 861 -34.45 -6.73 -50.37
C GLN A 861 -33.53 -6.69 -51.59
N PRO A 862 -33.19 -7.84 -52.21
CA PRO A 862 -32.39 -7.88 -53.43
C PRO A 862 -33.11 -7.20 -54.59
N VAL A 863 -32.41 -6.32 -55.31
CA VAL A 863 -32.96 -5.50 -56.39
C VAL A 863 -32.45 -5.97 -57.76
N LEU A 864 -33.38 -6.13 -58.70
CA LEU A 864 -33.09 -6.41 -60.11
C LEU A 864 -33.53 -5.22 -60.97
N ALA A 865 -32.57 -4.38 -61.37
CA ALA A 865 -32.81 -3.27 -62.27
C ALA A 865 -32.73 -3.73 -63.73
N VAL A 866 -33.89 -3.92 -64.36
CA VAL A 866 -33.99 -4.54 -65.69
C VAL A 866 -34.99 -3.81 -66.57
N LYS A 867 -34.70 -3.75 -67.87
CA LYS A 867 -35.62 -3.15 -68.85
C LYS A 867 -36.92 -3.94 -68.88
N LEU A 868 -38.05 -3.25 -68.82
CA LEU A 868 -39.38 -3.86 -68.72
C LEU A 868 -39.61 -4.90 -69.82
N GLN A 869 -39.21 -4.61 -71.07
CA GLN A 869 -39.42 -5.52 -72.20
C GLN A 869 -38.60 -6.81 -72.15
N GLU A 870 -37.58 -6.88 -71.29
CA GLU A 870 -36.76 -8.09 -71.11
C GLU A 870 -37.41 -9.09 -70.15
N LEU A 871 -38.49 -8.70 -69.46
CA LEU A 871 -39.26 -9.54 -68.55
C LEU A 871 -40.58 -10.04 -69.12
N PHE A 872 -40.90 -9.77 -70.39
CA PHE A 872 -42.09 -10.37 -71.02
C PHE A 872 -41.99 -11.90 -70.96
N GLY A 873 -43.13 -12.58 -70.80
CA GLY A 873 -43.14 -14.02 -70.58
C GLY A 873 -42.91 -14.45 -69.13
N LEU A 874 -42.40 -13.57 -68.25
CA LEU A 874 -42.17 -13.89 -66.84
C LEU A 874 -43.43 -13.60 -66.02
N GLN A 875 -44.07 -14.65 -65.54
CA GLN A 875 -45.34 -14.56 -64.81
C GLN A 875 -45.16 -14.08 -63.36
N GLU A 876 -44.14 -14.59 -62.67
CA GLU A 876 -43.91 -14.34 -61.25
C GLU A 876 -42.54 -13.69 -61.01
N SER A 877 -42.45 -12.91 -59.93
CA SER A 877 -41.16 -12.36 -59.50
C SER A 877 -40.19 -13.50 -59.16
N PRO A 878 -38.94 -13.46 -59.65
CA PRO A 878 -37.91 -14.40 -59.23
C PRO A 878 -37.74 -14.37 -57.70
N ARG A 879 -37.48 -15.53 -57.10
CA ARG A 879 -37.28 -15.65 -55.64
C ARG A 879 -35.90 -16.22 -55.33
N LEU A 880 -35.20 -15.59 -54.40
CA LEU A 880 -33.87 -15.99 -53.92
C LEU A 880 -33.98 -16.67 -52.54
N ALA A 881 -32.83 -17.04 -51.96
CA ALA A 881 -32.73 -17.73 -50.67
C ALA A 881 -33.61 -18.99 -50.62
N GLY A 882 -33.58 -19.80 -51.68
CA GLY A 882 -34.36 -21.05 -51.77
C GLY A 882 -35.87 -20.81 -51.91
N GLY A 883 -36.28 -19.71 -52.52
CA GLY A 883 -37.70 -19.38 -52.77
C GLY A 883 -38.34 -18.46 -51.73
N ARG A 884 -37.61 -18.05 -50.69
CA ARG A 884 -38.17 -17.26 -49.57
C ARG A 884 -38.39 -15.80 -49.93
N VAL A 885 -37.40 -15.18 -50.57
CA VAL A 885 -37.39 -13.72 -50.76
C VAL A 885 -37.66 -13.38 -52.23
N PRO A 886 -38.78 -12.71 -52.56
CA PRO A 886 -38.99 -12.19 -53.91
C PRO A 886 -37.96 -11.09 -54.21
N VAL A 887 -37.51 -11.02 -55.46
CA VAL A 887 -36.62 -9.96 -55.93
C VAL A 887 -37.43 -8.70 -56.23
N LEU A 888 -36.99 -7.55 -55.71
CA LEU A 888 -37.58 -6.26 -56.03
C LEU A 888 -37.16 -5.86 -57.45
N VAL A 889 -38.11 -5.82 -58.37
CA VAL A 889 -37.85 -5.51 -59.76
C VAL A 889 -37.98 -4.00 -59.97
N HIS A 890 -36.87 -3.35 -60.29
CA HIS A 890 -36.85 -1.97 -60.78
C HIS A 890 -37.01 -2.02 -62.29
N LEU A 891 -38.24 -1.83 -62.76
CA LEU A 891 -38.60 -1.87 -64.17
C LEU A 891 -38.11 -0.60 -64.83
N LEU A 892 -37.20 -0.74 -65.79
CA LEU A 892 -36.60 0.36 -66.52
C LEU A 892 -37.22 0.52 -67.90
N SER A 893 -37.33 1.75 -68.37
CA SER A 893 -37.58 2.07 -69.77
C SER A 893 -36.42 1.62 -70.69
N PRO A 894 -36.59 1.61 -72.02
CA PRO A 894 -35.50 1.26 -72.95
C PRO A 894 -34.24 2.11 -72.79
N ALA A 895 -34.40 3.36 -72.35
CA ALA A 895 -33.31 4.31 -72.06
C ALA A 895 -32.72 4.15 -70.65
N GLY A 896 -33.14 3.15 -69.86
CA GLY A 896 -32.60 2.88 -68.52
C GLY A 896 -33.20 3.74 -67.40
N ARG A 897 -34.22 4.56 -67.68
CA ARG A 897 -34.90 5.35 -66.64
C ARG A 897 -35.92 4.50 -65.88
N PRO A 898 -36.06 4.64 -64.55
CA PRO A 898 -37.08 3.94 -63.77
C PRO A 898 -38.49 4.23 -64.29
N ALA A 899 -39.29 3.18 -64.44
CA ALA A 899 -40.68 3.24 -64.91
C ALA A 899 -41.65 2.72 -63.85
N ALA A 900 -41.29 1.66 -63.13
CA ALA A 900 -42.05 1.13 -62.01
C ALA A 900 -41.14 0.32 -61.08
N VAL A 901 -41.59 0.08 -59.86
CA VAL A 901 -40.93 -0.79 -58.88
C VAL A 901 -41.97 -1.77 -58.35
N THR A 902 -41.67 -3.07 -58.38
CA THR A 902 -42.58 -4.10 -57.86
C THR A 902 -41.83 -5.30 -57.31
N ALA A 903 -42.31 -5.86 -56.19
CA ALA A 903 -41.90 -7.18 -55.70
C ALA A 903 -42.90 -8.28 -56.12
N ASP A 904 -44.06 -7.90 -56.67
CA ASP A 904 -45.10 -8.79 -57.19
C ASP A 904 -45.36 -8.48 -58.66
N LEU A 905 -44.62 -9.18 -59.51
CA LEU A 905 -44.69 -9.00 -60.95
C LEU A 905 -46.06 -9.42 -61.52
N ALA A 906 -46.72 -10.42 -60.92
CA ALA A 906 -48.02 -10.90 -61.37
C ALA A 906 -49.11 -9.85 -61.16
N SER A 907 -49.15 -9.20 -59.99
CA SER A 907 -50.07 -8.08 -59.76
C SER A 907 -49.71 -6.86 -60.61
N PHE A 908 -48.42 -6.59 -60.84
CA PHE A 908 -48.00 -5.55 -61.78
C PHE A 908 -48.52 -5.80 -63.19
N TRP A 909 -48.43 -7.02 -63.73
CA TRP A 909 -48.95 -7.31 -65.08
C TRP A 909 -50.46 -7.15 -65.20
N ARG A 910 -51.22 -7.56 -64.17
CA ARG A 910 -52.69 -7.45 -64.17
C ARG A 910 -53.17 -6.00 -64.09
N ASP A 911 -52.60 -5.23 -63.17
CA ASP A 911 -53.19 -3.95 -62.75
C ASP A 911 -52.30 -2.75 -63.08
N GLY A 912 -50.97 -2.88 -62.91
CA GLY A 912 -50.01 -1.78 -63.05
C GLY A 912 -49.50 -1.53 -64.47
N TYR A 913 -49.41 -2.56 -65.31
CA TYR A 913 -48.77 -2.47 -66.62
C TYR A 913 -49.53 -1.56 -67.58
N ARG A 914 -50.86 -1.48 -67.51
CA ARG A 914 -51.68 -0.70 -68.45
C ARG A 914 -51.31 0.79 -68.45
N SER A 915 -51.07 1.37 -67.29
CA SER A 915 -50.69 2.79 -67.15
C SER A 915 -49.25 3.03 -67.64
N VAL A 916 -48.32 2.18 -67.21
CA VAL A 916 -46.90 2.24 -67.62
C VAL A 916 -46.75 2.03 -69.13
N ARG A 917 -47.54 1.12 -69.72
CA ARG A 917 -47.60 0.87 -71.16
C ARG A 917 -48.04 2.11 -71.93
N ALA A 918 -49.08 2.82 -71.48
CA ALA A 918 -49.56 4.02 -72.16
C ALA A 918 -48.47 5.10 -72.23
N GLU A 919 -47.74 5.31 -71.13
CA GLU A 919 -46.61 6.24 -71.08
C GLU A 919 -45.45 5.80 -71.97
N LEU A 920 -45.01 4.54 -71.84
CA LEU A 920 -43.86 4.02 -72.57
C LEU A 920 -44.13 3.89 -74.07
N ARG A 921 -45.36 3.57 -74.49
CA ARG A 921 -45.75 3.53 -75.90
C ARG A 921 -45.69 4.91 -76.56
N GLY A 922 -46.07 5.97 -75.83
CA GLY A 922 -45.95 7.35 -76.31
C GLY A 922 -44.50 7.80 -76.47
N ARG A 923 -43.64 7.52 -75.48
CA ARG A 923 -42.22 7.95 -75.49
C ARG A 923 -41.30 7.06 -76.32
N TYR A 924 -41.61 5.77 -76.47
CA TYR A 924 -40.77 4.78 -77.14
C TYR A 924 -41.58 3.91 -78.13
N PRO A 925 -42.14 4.50 -79.20
CA PRO A 925 -43.06 3.79 -80.11
C PRO A 925 -42.39 2.69 -80.94
N LYS A 926 -41.05 2.68 -81.03
CA LYS A 926 -40.26 1.68 -81.79
C LYS A 926 -40.02 0.37 -81.02
N HIS A 927 -40.48 0.26 -79.77
CA HIS A 927 -40.34 -0.93 -78.92
C HIS A 927 -41.67 -1.70 -78.83
N PRO A 928 -41.61 -3.03 -78.58
CA PRO A 928 -42.81 -3.85 -78.45
C PRO A 928 -43.48 -3.58 -77.10
N TRP A 929 -44.74 -3.15 -77.15
CA TRP A 929 -45.59 -2.91 -75.96
C TRP A 929 -46.89 -3.71 -76.10
N PRO A 930 -46.83 -5.04 -75.90
CA PRO A 930 -47.96 -5.96 -76.08
C PRO A 930 -49.13 -5.58 -75.16
N GLU A 931 -50.34 -6.05 -75.48
CA GLU A 931 -51.48 -5.89 -74.57
C GLU A 931 -51.42 -6.88 -73.42
N ASP A 932 -51.00 -8.12 -73.71
CA ASP A 932 -50.66 -9.12 -72.72
C ASP A 932 -49.12 -9.25 -72.61
N PRO A 933 -48.48 -8.66 -71.58
CA PRO A 933 -47.03 -8.78 -71.37
C PRO A 933 -46.61 -10.15 -70.84
N SER A 934 -47.55 -10.94 -70.33
CA SER A 934 -47.27 -12.17 -69.60
C SER A 934 -46.98 -13.36 -70.53
N THR A 935 -47.49 -13.32 -71.77
CA THR A 935 -47.27 -14.35 -72.79
C THR A 935 -46.42 -13.85 -73.98
N ALA A 936 -46.01 -12.58 -73.96
CA ALA A 936 -45.25 -11.98 -75.04
C ALA A 936 -43.79 -12.44 -75.07
N GLU A 937 -43.21 -12.48 -76.28
CA GLU A 937 -41.82 -12.86 -76.47
C GLU A 937 -40.86 -11.82 -75.85
N PRO A 938 -39.98 -12.22 -74.91
CA PRO A 938 -39.04 -11.32 -74.27
C PRO A 938 -37.96 -10.84 -75.22
N THR A 939 -37.58 -9.58 -75.08
CA THR A 939 -36.59 -9.00 -75.99
C THR A 939 -35.92 -7.77 -75.44
N ARG A 940 -34.63 -7.62 -75.75
CA ARG A 940 -33.86 -6.39 -75.49
C ARG A 940 -33.88 -5.42 -76.68
N HIS A 941 -34.54 -5.78 -77.78
CA HIS A 941 -34.45 -5.12 -79.07
C HIS A 941 -35.73 -4.33 -79.44
N THR A 942 -35.65 -3.52 -80.49
CA THR A 942 -36.79 -2.79 -81.06
C THR A 942 -37.65 -3.70 -81.94
N SER A 943 -38.92 -3.33 -82.15
CA SER A 943 -39.89 -4.11 -82.95
C SER A 943 -39.42 -4.35 -84.40
N ALA A 944 -38.62 -3.45 -84.96
CA ALA A 944 -38.06 -3.61 -86.31
C ALA A 944 -36.95 -4.66 -86.38
N ARG A 945 -36.20 -4.85 -85.28
CA ARG A 945 -35.12 -5.84 -85.20
C ARG A 945 -35.66 -7.23 -84.86
N LEU A 946 -36.80 -7.31 -84.17
CA LEU A 946 -37.54 -8.55 -83.92
C LEU A 946 -38.17 -9.18 -85.16
N LYS A 947 -38.46 -8.40 -86.21
CA LYS A 947 -39.02 -8.91 -87.47
C LYS A 947 -37.95 -9.39 -88.47
N ARG A 948 -36.66 -9.19 -88.16
CA ARG A 948 -35.53 -9.56 -89.02
C ARG A 948 -34.77 -10.79 -88.54
N ASN A 949 -34.96 -11.15 -87.28
CA ASN A 949 -34.50 -12.38 -86.66
C ASN A 949 -35.72 -13.27 -86.47
#